data_AF-A0A2P4Z3Y6-F1
#
_entry.id   AF-A0A2P4Z3Y6-F1
#
_cell.length_a   1.000
_cell.length_b   1.000
_cell.length_c   1.000
_cell.angle_alpha   90.00
_cell.angle_beta   90.00
_cell.angle_gamma   90.00
#
_symmetry.space_group_name_H-M   'P 1'
#
loop_
_entity.id
_entity.type
_entity.pdbx_description
1 polymer ?
#
loop_
_entity_poly.entity_id
_entity_poly.type
_entity_poly.pdbx_seq_one_letter_code
_entity_poly.pdbx_strand_id
1 'polypeptide(L)'
;MEISPKVWFLIPSNGSEYSEFDVCIPNKKYHITLTKNHLKIYTCKNVDFVRNLKTCRLNLGLEEIVSFSEDNSQWEETSNFEIIINDYMQYRIILGLHINNTYNSNQLFMLCLKSDDHHIINISEHQNEFINFSLRNRLIELNTCLIRDYLLKGLNKIEINGTPGQIHCFGEKTIGLFWGENHSRGSFGCCSGITLYGEGAILSFSHESFLIDNNGHQILNIILKNFYRFKGETKKRKCIGFLGFSDSESSEFISNVDKNNLDYFKSSFFDYVELESIEKIISNDEINILVINGNKEKKNTVNKTKSSSKILKNYICSGGLLIIGLCPWGWEYISGGKVNSNSISNDINKEMGMIFTNEYFCGEVSSLNSKNQSNHFSSSIYYWKKLLKSIDDTENDIKLNLDEYFIMAKDIECHLNMDIKTSEQNKILNLIAQLLKRKSYLNLKPPFNMEEEINILYMAIACSRLKEDKINEICDLEGDKYTFNDFDDWISMNQFWKVESNITNFHLREKHTEINLSRNELHCPVHDIPFEWQNTGVYIKYGSFLKAEFIPIKKYSLTPIKSKLHVGSHSDFLRYKEEKIMKRVPMIKKIYNWSVSETNYITIESPCEGIVYFEYIPNCEHTNAKGSLNKSNNNKAYGSLIGFIKFTPLIGKEVITTPIYTIDKLQLDNRSFDNRTVITDKFLWARIFSEANRKFSNLLPAWTELHGKKIILTIPSRVLYRIDCLITDDLLEFWDKVIDTQNELYFNSKWIKERIVCDIQISDGYMHSGYPIVTHLDIVEEQINSGGILDLKTLKDEGNWGLYHEIGHNRQSSYWTFNGTEEVTVNLFTMYSYYKLHPRLYPFNISYVKDQINLAVEYLIDMNYESKSPENMKQGFREKWMTNHGIAFCNYLILINLFGWDTFKTVFQVYDQLSEVDEELVQTHNNQQKMAMWIIIFSSVVGLNLKCFFTQWGWWFCIERATSEIDIQSLCVRIQNHLINIKGICVKKKVSKDEIELGYEDLAVINDWKTWKLDSLEILLDIQC
;
A
#
# COMPACT_ATOMS: atom_id res chain seq x y z
N MET A 1 31.40 16.75 20.73
CA MET A 1 31.32 16.54 19.26
C MET A 1 32.68 16.16 18.73
N GLU A 2 32.81 15.06 17.99
CA GLU A 2 34.06 14.73 17.29
C GLU A 2 34.18 15.56 16.01
N ILE A 3 35.30 16.26 15.84
CA ILE A 3 35.59 17.12 14.68
C ILE A 3 36.47 16.38 13.66
N SER A 4 37.39 15.59 14.18
CA SER A 4 38.26 14.70 13.44
C SER A 4 38.63 13.53 14.35
N PRO A 5 39.13 12.41 13.81
CA PRO A 5 39.54 11.29 14.65
C PRO A 5 40.47 11.77 15.77
N LYS A 6 40.07 11.58 17.03
CA LYS A 6 40.78 11.97 18.28
C LYS A 6 40.60 13.42 18.76
N VAL A 7 39.87 14.28 18.04
CA VAL A 7 39.66 15.68 18.42
C VAL A 7 38.17 15.96 18.66
N TRP A 8 37.86 16.44 19.85
CA TRP A 8 36.49 16.63 20.30
C TRP A 8 36.25 18.05 20.81
N PHE A 9 35.22 18.73 20.33
CA PHE A 9 34.71 19.95 20.96
C PHE A 9 33.74 19.61 22.09
N LEU A 10 33.98 20.18 23.27
CA LEU A 10 33.15 20.06 24.47
C LEU A 10 32.58 21.43 24.84
N ILE A 11 31.29 21.48 25.12
CA ILE A 11 30.57 22.72 25.44
C ILE A 11 29.93 22.55 26.82
N PRO A 12 30.34 23.33 27.83
CA PRO A 12 29.74 23.24 29.16
C PRO A 12 28.28 23.72 29.15
N SER A 13 27.41 23.02 29.87
CA SER A 13 26.04 23.47 30.16
C SER A 13 26.08 24.63 31.15
N ASN A 14 25.20 25.62 31.00
CA ASN A 14 25.11 26.73 31.95
C ASN A 14 24.38 26.24 33.22
N GLY A 15 25.00 26.33 34.40
CA GLY A 15 24.26 26.15 35.66
C GLY A 15 25.03 25.65 36.88
N SER A 16 26.30 25.25 36.76
CA SER A 16 27.09 24.73 37.89
C SER A 16 28.55 25.19 37.85
N GLU A 17 29.19 25.32 39.02
CA GLU A 17 30.65 25.57 39.18
C GLU A 17 31.53 24.39 38.70
N TYR A 18 30.93 23.34 38.14
CA TYR A 18 31.60 22.15 37.62
C TYR A 18 30.85 21.65 36.39
N SER A 19 31.57 21.25 35.33
CA SER A 19 30.98 20.57 34.18
C SER A 19 31.49 19.13 34.10
N GLU A 20 30.57 18.17 34.10
CA GLU A 20 30.89 16.74 34.06
C GLU A 20 30.55 16.16 32.68
N PHE A 21 31.46 15.35 32.13
CA PHE A 21 31.24 14.62 30.88
C PHE A 21 31.66 13.17 31.06
N ASP A 22 30.80 12.22 30.65
CA ASP A 22 31.15 10.81 30.66
C ASP A 22 31.77 10.43 29.31
N VAL A 23 33.04 10.02 29.33
CA VAL A 23 33.78 9.65 28.12
C VAL A 23 33.99 8.13 28.11
N CYS A 24 33.25 7.45 27.24
CA CYS A 24 33.43 6.01 27.02
C CYS A 24 34.61 5.79 26.08
N ILE A 25 35.72 5.32 26.63
CA ILE A 25 36.89 4.85 25.89
C ILE A 25 36.95 3.32 26.08
N PRO A 26 36.72 2.52 25.03
CA PRO A 26 36.80 1.07 25.13
C PRO A 26 38.22 0.66 25.52
N ASN A 27 38.39 0.05 26.69
CA ASN A 27 39.69 -0.45 27.11
C ASN A 27 39.98 -1.79 26.40
N LYS A 28 40.44 -1.74 25.14
CA LYS A 28 40.70 -2.96 24.34
C LYS A 28 42.01 -3.68 24.70
N LYS A 29 42.88 -3.09 25.54
CA LYS A 29 44.01 -3.78 26.16
C LYS A 29 43.78 -3.80 27.66
N TYR A 30 43.37 -4.94 28.23
CA TYR A 30 43.51 -5.17 29.66
C TYR A 30 44.90 -4.70 30.09
N HIS A 31 44.96 -3.76 31.06
CA HIS A 31 46.13 -3.22 31.76
C HIS A 31 46.62 -1.77 31.51
N ILE A 32 45.90 -0.88 30.80
CA ILE A 32 46.26 0.55 30.80
C ILE A 32 45.10 1.41 31.33
N THR A 33 45.33 2.04 32.48
CA THR A 33 44.42 3.01 33.09
C THR A 33 44.61 4.36 32.41
N LEU A 34 43.52 4.98 31.92
CA LEU A 34 43.59 6.33 31.34
C LEU A 34 44.03 7.32 32.42
N THR A 35 45.20 7.92 32.23
CA THR A 35 45.73 9.01 33.08
C THR A 35 45.66 10.35 32.35
N LYS A 36 45.78 11.47 33.09
CA LYS A 36 45.87 12.84 32.51
C LYS A 36 46.93 12.97 31.41
N ASN A 37 47.94 12.10 31.36
CA ASN A 37 48.97 12.13 30.32
C ASN A 37 48.47 11.69 28.93
N HIS A 38 47.32 11.02 28.84
CA HIS A 38 46.75 10.50 27.60
C HIS A 38 45.79 11.48 26.91
N LEU A 39 45.33 12.50 27.64
CA LEU A 39 44.36 13.49 27.19
C LEU A 39 45.00 14.87 27.26
N LYS A 40 44.66 15.74 26.32
CA LYS A 40 44.85 17.18 26.45
C LYS A 40 43.51 17.85 26.31
N ILE A 41 43.20 18.75 27.23
CA ILE A 41 42.03 19.61 27.11
C ILE A 41 42.55 21.01 26.87
N TYR A 42 41.99 21.68 25.88
CA TYR A 42 42.29 23.05 25.53
C TYR A 42 41.05 23.92 25.72
N THR A 43 41.22 25.16 26.17
CA THR A 43 40.19 26.22 26.16
C THR A 43 40.36 27.10 24.94
N CYS A 44 39.26 27.42 24.26
CA CYS A 44 39.27 28.35 23.15
C CYS A 44 39.51 29.79 23.64
N LYS A 45 40.51 30.46 23.07
CA LYS A 45 40.83 31.88 23.32
C LYS A 45 39.91 32.84 22.55
N ASN A 46 39.32 32.37 21.46
CA ASN A 46 38.56 33.21 20.53
C ASN A 46 37.11 33.35 21.00
N VAL A 47 36.86 34.41 21.76
CA VAL A 47 35.54 34.68 22.36
C VAL A 47 34.46 34.85 21.29
N ASP A 48 34.78 35.46 20.14
CA ASP A 48 33.82 35.63 19.04
C ASP A 48 33.49 34.32 18.35
N PHE A 49 34.47 33.44 18.15
CA PHE A 49 34.23 32.08 17.67
C PHE A 49 33.31 31.33 18.62
N VAL A 50 33.60 31.33 19.94
CA VAL A 50 32.76 30.66 20.92
C VAL A 50 31.35 31.28 20.98
N ARG A 51 31.24 32.60 20.92
CA ARG A 51 29.96 33.31 20.92
C ARG A 51 29.14 32.99 19.68
N ASN A 52 29.75 33.00 18.50
CA ASN A 52 29.09 32.70 17.24
C ASN A 52 28.74 31.20 17.11
N LEU A 53 29.55 30.31 17.69
CA LEU A 53 29.24 28.89 17.82
C LEU A 53 28.02 28.68 18.70
N LYS A 54 28.02 29.26 19.91
CA LYS A 54 26.90 29.16 20.86
C LYS A 54 25.60 29.80 20.35
N THR A 55 25.69 30.87 19.57
CA THR A 55 24.53 31.53 18.94
C THR A 55 24.16 30.94 17.58
N CYS A 56 24.87 29.90 17.12
CA CYS A 56 24.66 29.25 15.82
C CYS A 56 24.75 30.21 14.62
N ARG A 57 25.58 31.26 14.72
CA ARG A 57 25.85 32.26 13.67
C ARG A 57 27.15 31.99 12.90
N LEU A 58 27.85 30.90 13.19
CA LEU A 58 29.04 30.48 12.45
C LEU A 58 28.64 29.89 11.10
N ASN A 59 28.91 30.64 10.03
CA ASN A 59 28.78 30.20 8.63
C ASN A 59 30.08 29.52 8.14
N LEU A 60 30.63 28.58 8.91
CA LEU A 60 31.83 27.84 8.51
C LEU A 60 31.47 26.46 7.95
N GLY A 61 32.15 26.06 6.88
CA GLY A 61 32.18 24.71 6.35
C GLY A 61 33.07 23.77 7.17
N LEU A 62 32.99 22.48 6.88
CA LEU A 62 33.70 21.46 7.64
C LEU A 62 35.23 21.63 7.60
N GLU A 63 35.79 21.91 6.42
CA GLU A 63 37.24 22.10 6.21
C GLU A 63 37.77 23.26 7.06
N GLU A 64 36.96 24.31 7.24
CA GLU A 64 37.31 25.48 8.04
C GLU A 64 37.27 25.19 9.55
N ILE A 65 36.35 24.33 10.00
CA ILE A 65 36.28 23.89 11.40
C ILE A 65 37.46 22.97 11.74
N VAL A 66 37.84 22.07 10.83
CA VAL A 66 39.03 21.22 10.99
C VAL A 66 40.28 22.10 11.03
N SER A 67 40.42 23.05 10.12
CA SER A 67 41.51 24.03 10.11
C SER A 67 41.59 24.81 11.43
N PHE A 68 40.45 25.24 11.98
CA PHE A 68 40.41 25.90 13.29
C PHE A 68 40.84 24.98 14.46
N SER A 69 40.51 23.68 14.40
CA SER A 69 40.96 22.71 15.41
C SER A 69 42.47 22.44 15.36
N GLU A 70 43.08 22.63 14.20
CA GLU A 70 44.53 22.49 14.00
C GLU A 70 45.30 23.79 14.31
N ASP A 71 44.62 24.94 14.38
CA ASP A 71 45.23 26.23 14.70
C ASP A 71 45.51 26.39 16.21
N ASN A 72 46.69 25.96 16.62
CA ASN A 72 47.19 26.08 18.00
C ASN A 72 47.15 27.52 18.57
N SER A 73 47.07 28.57 17.75
CA SER A 73 47.02 29.95 18.23
C SER A 73 45.70 30.29 18.94
N GLN A 74 44.61 29.59 18.59
CA GLN A 74 43.26 29.84 19.11
C GLN A 74 42.96 29.06 20.40
N TRP A 75 43.89 28.23 20.86
CA TRP A 75 43.70 27.29 21.95
C TRP A 75 44.72 27.49 23.08
N GLU A 76 44.30 27.23 24.32
CA GLU A 76 45.15 27.23 25.52
C GLU A 76 44.98 25.91 26.27
N GLU A 77 46.06 25.21 26.59
CA GLU A 77 45.97 23.93 27.31
C GLU A 77 45.55 24.15 28.77
N THR A 78 44.58 23.38 29.28
CA THR A 78 44.11 23.41 30.67
C THR A 78 44.37 22.08 31.38
N SER A 79 44.83 22.16 32.63
CA SER A 79 45.05 21.01 33.52
C SER A 79 43.93 20.82 34.55
N ASN A 80 42.92 21.70 34.55
CA ASN A 80 41.81 21.72 35.49
C ASN A 80 40.71 20.70 35.14
N PHE A 81 41.08 19.42 35.12
CA PHE A 81 40.15 18.31 34.99
C PHE A 81 40.59 17.11 35.83
N GLU A 82 39.65 16.26 36.22
CA GLU A 82 39.86 14.99 36.90
C GLU A 82 39.26 13.85 36.08
N ILE A 83 39.79 12.65 36.25
CA ILE A 83 39.30 11.44 35.59
C ILE A 83 38.88 10.48 36.71
N ILE A 84 37.60 10.15 36.77
CA ILE A 84 37.01 9.16 37.65
C ILE A 84 36.63 7.93 36.83
N ILE A 85 36.80 6.73 37.37
CA ILE A 85 36.43 5.48 36.71
C ILE A 85 35.22 4.92 37.43
N ASN A 86 34.15 4.58 36.68
CA ASN A 86 32.96 3.95 37.25
C ASN A 86 33.06 2.41 37.23
N ASP A 87 32.10 1.75 37.90
CA ASP A 87 32.03 0.28 38.03
C ASP A 87 31.90 -0.45 36.69
N TYR A 88 31.59 0.27 35.61
CA TYR A 88 31.47 -0.26 34.24
C TYR A 88 32.70 0.06 33.36
N MET A 89 33.83 0.44 33.95
CA MET A 89 35.07 0.81 33.24
C MET A 89 34.91 1.98 32.25
N GLN A 90 33.91 2.85 32.49
CA GLN A 90 33.77 4.11 31.75
C GLN A 90 34.53 5.21 32.49
N TYR A 91 35.23 6.06 31.73
CA TYR A 91 36.01 7.16 32.27
C TYR A 91 35.14 8.43 32.33
N ARG A 92 34.77 8.87 33.53
CA ARG A 92 34.11 10.16 33.78
C ARG A 92 35.17 11.25 33.85
N ILE A 93 35.11 12.24 32.96
CA ILE A 93 35.99 13.41 32.98
C ILE A 93 35.24 14.56 33.65
N ILE A 94 35.75 15.02 34.80
CA ILE A 94 35.20 16.16 35.54
C ILE A 94 36.06 17.38 35.25
N LEU A 95 35.51 18.41 34.62
CA LEU A 95 36.19 19.68 34.40
C LEU A 95 35.92 20.61 35.60
N GLY A 96 36.98 20.94 36.34
CA GLY A 96 36.94 21.86 37.48
C GLY A 96 36.97 23.30 37.00
N LEU A 97 35.80 23.95 36.89
CA LEU A 97 35.69 25.30 36.31
C LEU A 97 35.10 26.28 37.31
N HIS A 98 35.91 27.14 37.93
CA HIS A 98 35.36 28.27 38.69
C HIS A 98 34.65 29.25 37.75
N ILE A 99 33.34 29.10 37.59
CA ILE A 99 32.49 30.02 36.85
C ILE A 99 32.18 31.22 37.75
N ASN A 100 32.98 32.27 37.66
CA ASN A 100 32.56 33.56 38.23
C ASN A 100 31.35 34.07 37.43
N ASN A 101 30.20 34.11 38.09
CA ASN A 101 28.85 34.32 37.54
C ASN A 101 28.60 35.63 36.78
N THR A 102 29.60 36.47 36.57
CA THR A 102 29.42 37.78 35.93
C THR A 102 29.86 37.85 34.47
N TYR A 103 30.77 36.99 33.97
CA TYR A 103 31.21 37.07 32.55
C TYR A 103 31.68 35.76 31.88
N ASN A 104 31.67 34.60 32.55
CA ASN A 104 32.40 33.40 32.08
C ASN A 104 31.55 32.21 31.59
N SER A 105 30.36 32.42 31.03
CA SER A 105 29.63 31.36 30.29
C SER A 105 30.16 31.14 28.86
N ASN A 106 31.29 31.73 28.47
CA ASN A 106 31.81 31.81 27.09
C ASN A 106 32.97 30.84 26.79
N GLN A 107 33.01 29.66 27.42
CA GLN A 107 34.10 28.70 27.21
C GLN A 107 33.69 27.55 26.28
N LEU A 108 34.58 27.21 25.36
CA LEU A 108 34.57 26.03 24.48
C LEU A 108 35.86 25.27 24.77
N PHE A 109 35.76 23.96 24.94
CA PHE A 109 36.94 23.13 25.15
C PHE A 109 37.19 22.22 23.95
N MET A 110 38.45 21.94 23.67
CA MET A 110 38.87 20.91 22.72
C MET A 110 39.61 19.82 23.48
N LEU A 111 39.10 18.60 23.40
CA LEU A 111 39.71 17.40 23.95
C LEU A 111 40.46 16.67 22.82
N CYS A 112 41.76 16.50 22.99
CA CYS A 112 42.62 15.76 22.08
C CYS A 112 43.19 14.53 22.78
N LEU A 113 43.14 13.36 22.11
CA LEU A 113 43.86 12.17 22.55
C LEU A 113 45.30 12.18 22.03
N LYS A 114 46.28 11.93 22.91
CA LYS A 114 47.71 11.89 22.56
C LYS A 114 48.17 10.59 21.90
N SER A 115 47.41 9.51 22.06
CA SER A 115 47.82 8.15 21.67
C SER A 115 46.88 7.57 20.63
N ASP A 116 47.44 6.85 19.67
CA ASP A 116 46.73 6.06 18.67
C ASP A 116 46.05 4.82 19.26
N ASP A 117 46.44 4.39 20.46
CA ASP A 117 45.86 3.22 21.14
C ASP A 117 44.48 3.50 21.76
N HIS A 118 44.06 4.77 21.82
CA HIS A 118 42.83 5.18 22.49
C HIS A 118 41.93 5.96 21.52
N HIS A 119 40.65 5.61 21.48
CA HIS A 119 39.62 6.31 20.71
C HIS A 119 38.39 6.52 21.60
N ILE A 120 37.80 7.70 21.57
CA ILE A 120 36.55 7.96 22.28
C ILE A 120 35.43 7.42 21.39
N ILE A 121 34.71 6.39 21.85
CA ILE A 121 33.60 5.81 21.09
C ILE A 121 32.31 6.61 21.32
N ASN A 122 32.14 7.14 22.53
CA ASN A 122 30.93 7.85 22.90
C ASN A 122 31.21 8.83 24.04
N ILE A 123 30.56 10.00 24.02
CA ILE A 123 30.48 10.90 25.16
C ILE A 123 29.01 10.95 25.58
N SER A 124 28.68 10.36 26.73
CA SER A 124 27.33 10.44 27.29
C SER A 124 27.18 11.69 28.14
N GLU A 125 26.10 12.43 27.90
CA GLU A 125 25.71 13.58 28.73
C GLU A 125 24.70 13.11 29.77
N HIS A 126 25.05 13.20 31.05
CA HIS A 126 24.04 13.13 32.11
C HIS A 126 23.44 14.51 32.31
N GLN A 127 22.14 14.63 31.99
CA GLN A 127 21.21 15.68 32.41
C GLN A 127 21.54 17.13 32.03
N ASN A 128 20.99 17.58 30.89
CA ASN A 128 20.12 18.78 30.80
C ASN A 128 19.68 18.99 29.33
N GLU A 129 18.52 18.45 28.95
CA GLU A 129 17.93 18.58 27.61
C GLU A 129 17.55 20.03 27.21
N PHE A 130 17.63 20.98 28.15
CA PHE A 130 17.06 22.32 27.97
C PHE A 130 17.98 23.36 27.32
N ILE A 131 19.27 23.09 27.09
CA ILE A 131 20.20 24.16 26.71
C ILE A 131 20.83 23.92 25.33
N ASN A 132 20.23 24.62 24.35
CA ASN A 132 20.76 24.97 23.02
C ASN A 132 20.69 23.89 21.91
N PHE A 133 19.47 23.38 21.69
CA PHE A 133 19.08 22.44 20.64
C PHE A 133 19.58 22.78 19.22
N SER A 134 19.64 24.07 18.84
CA SER A 134 20.11 24.51 17.51
C SER A 134 21.58 24.17 17.26
N LEU A 135 22.46 24.30 18.26
CA LEU A 135 23.89 24.01 18.09
C LEU A 135 24.11 22.52 17.97
N ARG A 136 23.47 21.73 18.84
CA ARG A 136 23.55 20.27 18.83
C ARG A 136 23.16 19.68 17.48
N ASN A 137 22.05 20.10 16.88
CA ASN A 137 21.61 19.61 15.57
C ASN A 137 22.58 19.96 14.44
N ARG A 138 23.12 21.18 14.41
CA ARG A 138 24.10 21.61 13.40
C ARG A 138 25.40 20.81 13.51
N LEU A 139 25.84 20.50 14.73
CA LEU A 139 27.03 19.70 14.98
C LEU A 139 26.82 18.22 14.60
N ILE A 140 25.62 17.66 14.78
CA ILE A 140 25.33 16.30 14.32
C ILE A 140 25.29 16.24 12.78
N GLU A 141 24.66 17.22 12.10
CA GLU A 141 24.66 17.34 10.63
C GLU A 141 26.10 17.34 10.08
N LEU A 142 26.98 18.20 10.63
CA LEU A 142 28.39 18.26 10.24
C LEU A 142 29.13 16.93 10.48
N ASN A 143 28.82 16.23 11.58
CA ASN A 143 29.43 14.94 11.91
C ASN A 143 28.98 13.83 10.92
N THR A 144 27.72 13.84 10.47
CA THR A 144 27.24 12.84 9.49
C THR A 144 27.97 12.95 8.14
N CYS A 145 28.19 14.18 7.64
CA CYS A 145 28.96 14.41 6.41
C CYS A 145 30.42 14.00 6.57
N LEU A 146 31.05 14.31 7.71
CA LEU A 146 32.41 13.88 8.05
C LEU A 146 32.57 12.36 7.99
N ILE A 147 31.67 11.64 8.67
CA ILE A 147 31.71 10.18 8.74
C ILE A 147 31.54 9.59 7.35
N ARG A 148 30.59 10.12 6.57
CA ARG A 148 30.38 9.71 5.18
C ARG A 148 31.65 9.85 4.33
N ASP A 149 32.23 11.05 4.30
CA ASP A 149 33.40 11.33 3.47
C ASP A 149 34.62 10.52 3.92
N TYR A 150 34.73 10.26 5.23
CA TYR A 150 35.74 9.37 5.77
C TYR A 150 35.54 7.91 5.33
N LEU A 151 34.31 7.40 5.40
CA LEU A 151 33.96 6.04 4.96
C LEU A 151 34.23 5.84 3.48
N LEU A 152 33.98 6.86 2.66
CA LEU A 152 34.16 6.82 1.21
C LEU A 152 35.56 7.20 0.75
N LYS A 153 36.46 7.58 1.66
CA LYS A 153 37.82 8.01 1.32
C LYS A 153 38.57 6.94 0.53
N GLY A 154 38.95 7.29 -0.69
CA GLY A 154 39.65 6.40 -1.62
C GLY A 154 38.76 5.74 -2.69
N LEU A 155 37.45 5.98 -2.67
CA LEU A 155 36.54 5.60 -3.74
C LEU A 155 36.43 6.74 -4.78
N ASN A 156 36.68 6.41 -6.05
CA ASN A 156 36.65 7.37 -7.16
C ASN A 156 35.50 7.13 -8.15
N LYS A 157 35.05 5.88 -8.30
CA LYS A 157 33.93 5.48 -9.16
C LYS A 157 33.15 4.34 -8.53
N ILE A 158 31.85 4.29 -8.78
CA ILE A 158 30.94 3.20 -8.40
C ILE A 158 30.52 2.51 -9.69
N GLU A 159 30.96 1.27 -9.90
CA GLU A 159 30.54 0.43 -11.01
C GLU A 159 29.95 -0.85 -10.43
N ILE A 160 28.70 -1.17 -10.77
CA ILE A 160 28.03 -2.39 -10.35
C ILE A 160 27.31 -3.00 -11.56
N ASN A 161 27.12 -4.31 -11.55
CA ASN A 161 26.27 -4.97 -12.54
C ASN A 161 24.81 -4.89 -12.08
N GLY A 162 23.88 -4.72 -13.02
CA GLY A 162 22.46 -4.58 -12.72
C GLY A 162 22.02 -3.14 -12.42
N THR A 163 20.72 -2.95 -12.24
CA THR A 163 20.11 -1.64 -12.00
C THR A 163 19.78 -1.52 -10.51
N PRO A 164 20.51 -0.71 -9.73
CA PRO A 164 20.25 -0.57 -8.31
C PRO A 164 18.92 0.12 -8.06
N GLY A 165 18.31 -0.22 -6.93
CA GLY A 165 17.10 0.43 -6.43
C GLY A 165 17.35 1.66 -5.56
N GLN A 166 16.29 2.20 -4.98
CA GLN A 166 16.38 3.24 -3.96
C GLN A 166 16.21 2.70 -2.52
N ILE A 167 17.05 3.21 -1.61
CA ILE A 167 16.90 3.13 -0.15
C ILE A 167 16.47 4.51 0.35
N HIS A 168 15.32 4.56 1.03
CA HIS A 168 14.88 5.76 1.72
C HIS A 168 15.60 5.89 3.07
N CYS A 169 16.44 6.90 3.24
CA CYS A 169 17.25 7.14 4.45
C CYS A 169 16.64 8.27 5.30
N PHE A 170 16.08 7.94 6.47
CA PHE A 170 15.26 8.88 7.24
C PHE A 170 15.73 9.09 8.69
N GLY A 171 16.41 8.13 9.33
CA GLY A 171 16.81 8.22 10.74
C GLY A 171 17.88 9.27 11.07
N GLU A 172 17.92 9.77 12.31
CA GLU A 172 18.92 10.76 12.78
C GLU A 172 20.36 10.22 12.76
N LYS A 173 20.54 8.90 12.89
CA LYS A 173 21.86 8.25 12.85
C LYS A 173 22.16 7.60 11.51
N THR A 174 21.32 7.85 10.52
CA THR A 174 21.40 7.25 9.18
C THR A 174 22.14 8.20 8.24
N ILE A 175 23.06 7.65 7.46
CA ILE A 175 23.92 8.36 6.51
C ILE A 175 23.74 7.72 5.13
N GLY A 176 23.30 8.50 4.14
CA GLY A 176 23.27 8.07 2.75
C GLY A 176 24.69 8.06 2.16
N LEU A 177 25.13 6.93 1.64
CA LEU A 177 26.50 6.80 1.11
C LEU A 177 26.58 7.21 -0.37
N PHE A 178 25.66 6.68 -1.18
CA PHE A 178 25.65 6.79 -2.63
C PHE A 178 24.29 7.29 -3.11
N TRP A 179 24.24 8.02 -4.23
CA TRP A 179 22.99 8.54 -4.80
C TRP A 179 22.92 8.38 -6.32
N GLY A 180 21.70 8.42 -6.86
CA GLY A 180 21.41 8.36 -8.29
C GLY A 180 20.12 9.10 -8.65
N GLU A 181 19.91 9.31 -9.96
CA GLU A 181 18.69 9.91 -10.53
C GLU A 181 17.64 8.82 -10.85
N ASN A 182 16.37 9.08 -10.56
CA ASN A 182 15.27 8.13 -10.66
C ASN A 182 14.72 7.95 -12.10
N HIS A 183 14.30 6.73 -12.46
CA HIS A 183 13.82 6.32 -13.80
C HIS A 183 12.62 7.07 -14.36
N SER A 184 11.73 7.59 -13.51
CA SER A 184 10.40 8.04 -13.92
C SER A 184 10.10 9.51 -13.63
N ARG A 185 10.91 10.19 -12.80
CA ARG A 185 10.47 11.44 -12.15
C ARG A 185 11.56 12.51 -11.98
N GLY A 186 12.81 12.26 -12.38
CA GLY A 186 13.91 13.22 -12.26
C GLY A 186 14.32 13.55 -10.81
N SER A 187 13.91 12.74 -9.84
CA SER A 187 14.24 12.93 -8.41
C SER A 187 15.53 12.20 -7.99
N PHE A 188 16.19 12.69 -6.94
CA PHE A 188 17.39 12.06 -6.36
C PHE A 188 17.06 11.11 -5.20
N GLY A 189 17.76 9.97 -5.12
CA GLY A 189 17.61 8.98 -4.06
C GLY A 189 18.92 8.33 -3.64
N CYS A 190 18.96 7.70 -2.45
CA CYS A 190 20.14 6.95 -2.00
C CYS A 190 20.14 5.50 -2.57
N CYS A 191 21.27 5.00 -3.04
CA CYS A 191 21.42 3.57 -3.42
C CYS A 191 22.08 2.72 -2.31
N SER A 192 22.67 3.38 -1.32
CA SER A 192 23.21 2.75 -0.12
C SER A 192 23.08 3.69 1.08
N GLY A 193 22.90 3.10 2.26
CA GLY A 193 22.87 3.83 3.52
C GLY A 193 23.56 3.03 4.63
N ILE A 194 24.09 3.75 5.62
CA ILE A 194 24.63 3.17 6.86
C ILE A 194 23.96 3.82 8.05
N THR A 195 23.61 3.02 9.07
CA THR A 195 23.15 3.54 10.36
C THR A 195 24.02 3.02 11.48
N LEU A 196 24.48 3.94 12.34
CA LEU A 196 25.26 3.63 13.54
C LEU A 196 24.31 3.39 14.73
N TYR A 197 24.41 2.23 15.37
CA TYR A 197 23.51 1.85 16.48
C TYR A 197 24.25 1.04 17.55
N GLY A 198 24.14 1.46 18.82
CA GLY A 198 24.95 0.90 19.91
C GLY A 198 26.44 1.01 19.60
N GLU A 199 27.18 -0.08 19.78
CA GLU A 199 28.59 -0.18 19.35
C GLU A 199 28.75 -0.67 17.90
N GLY A 200 27.66 -1.04 17.22
CA GLY A 200 27.64 -1.65 15.88
C GLY A 200 27.18 -0.72 14.77
N ALA A 201 26.88 -1.31 13.61
CA ALA A 201 26.26 -0.60 12.50
C ALA A 201 25.49 -1.56 11.58
N ILE A 202 24.57 -0.99 10.81
CA ILE A 202 23.92 -1.66 9.68
C ILE A 202 24.24 -0.90 8.39
N LEU A 203 24.65 -1.62 7.35
CA LEU A 203 25.03 -1.11 6.05
C LEU A 203 24.18 -1.79 4.98
N SER A 204 23.42 -1.01 4.21
CA SER A 204 22.43 -1.54 3.26
C SER A 204 22.71 -1.05 1.85
N PHE A 205 22.53 -1.94 0.87
CA PHE A 205 22.71 -1.71 -0.56
C PHE A 205 21.46 -2.14 -1.33
N SER A 206 21.02 -1.32 -2.27
CA SER A 206 19.80 -1.55 -3.07
C SER A 206 19.98 -2.55 -4.22
N HIS A 207 21.06 -3.34 -4.20
CA HIS A 207 21.31 -4.41 -5.14
C HIS A 207 22.23 -5.45 -4.50
N GLU A 208 22.00 -6.72 -4.79
CA GLU A 208 22.82 -7.85 -4.31
C GLU A 208 24.22 -7.87 -4.93
N SER A 209 24.41 -7.25 -6.10
CA SER A 209 25.73 -7.16 -6.78
C SER A 209 26.82 -6.52 -5.94
N PHE A 210 26.47 -5.67 -4.97
CA PHE A 210 27.45 -5.17 -4.00
C PHE A 210 28.06 -6.31 -3.16
N LEU A 211 27.34 -7.41 -3.00
CA LEU A 211 27.68 -8.56 -2.16
C LEU A 211 28.16 -9.80 -2.94
N ILE A 212 27.91 -9.88 -4.24
CA ILE A 212 28.25 -11.08 -5.04
C ILE A 212 29.25 -10.79 -6.16
N ASP A 213 29.32 -9.56 -6.66
CA ASP A 213 30.19 -9.21 -7.79
C ASP A 213 31.54 -8.64 -7.31
N ASN A 214 32.60 -8.92 -8.06
CA ASN A 214 33.95 -8.43 -7.77
C ASN A 214 34.03 -6.90 -7.64
N ASN A 215 33.35 -6.13 -8.50
CA ASN A 215 33.33 -4.67 -8.39
C ASN A 215 32.65 -4.21 -7.08
N GLY A 216 31.57 -4.87 -6.69
CA GLY A 216 30.89 -4.66 -5.41
C GLY A 216 31.80 -4.94 -4.22
N HIS A 217 32.52 -6.07 -4.25
CA HIS A 217 33.50 -6.44 -3.22
C HIS A 217 34.61 -5.39 -3.06
N GLN A 218 35.11 -4.80 -4.15
CA GLN A 218 36.13 -3.75 -4.08
C GLN A 218 35.61 -2.49 -3.38
N ILE A 219 34.36 -2.11 -3.64
CA ILE A 219 33.70 -0.98 -2.98
C ILE A 219 33.56 -1.26 -1.48
N LEU A 220 32.99 -2.41 -1.13
CA LEU A 220 32.84 -2.87 0.25
C LEU A 220 34.18 -2.91 0.99
N ASN A 221 35.23 -3.38 0.33
CA ASN A 221 36.55 -3.49 0.92
C ASN A 221 37.06 -2.14 1.43
N ILE A 222 36.88 -1.06 0.65
CA ILE A 222 37.27 0.30 1.06
C ILE A 222 36.39 0.78 2.22
N ILE A 223 35.08 0.59 2.14
CA ILE A 223 34.13 1.00 3.19
C ILE A 223 34.45 0.29 4.51
N LEU A 224 34.66 -1.03 4.48
CA LEU A 224 34.96 -1.84 5.67
C LEU A 224 36.26 -1.42 6.34
N LYS A 225 37.32 -1.19 5.55
CA LYS A 225 38.60 -0.69 6.05
C LYS A 225 38.42 0.66 6.77
N ASN A 226 37.72 1.59 6.12
CA ASN A 226 37.50 2.91 6.69
C ASN A 226 36.58 2.83 7.92
N PHE A 227 35.56 1.98 7.90
CA PHE A 227 34.66 1.76 9.03
C PHE A 227 35.38 1.23 10.29
N TYR A 228 36.22 0.20 10.15
CA TYR A 228 36.97 -0.33 11.29
C TYR A 228 38.06 0.63 11.77
N ARG A 229 38.65 1.40 10.86
CA ARG A 229 39.58 2.48 11.22
C ARG A 229 38.87 3.61 11.96
N PHE A 230 37.67 3.97 11.53
CA PHE A 230 36.80 4.92 12.21
C PHE A 230 36.46 4.46 13.63
N LYS A 231 36.17 3.17 13.83
CA LYS A 231 35.96 2.57 15.15
C LYS A 231 37.23 2.40 16.00
N GLY A 232 38.41 2.78 15.49
CA GLY A 232 39.67 2.59 16.19
C GLY A 232 40.00 1.12 16.46
N GLU A 233 39.49 0.20 15.65
CA GLU A 233 39.60 -1.23 15.93
C GLU A 233 40.91 -1.82 15.42
N THR A 234 41.70 -2.38 16.36
CA THR A 234 43.04 -2.93 16.11
C THR A 234 43.07 -4.44 15.92
N LYS A 235 41.95 -5.14 16.18
CA LYS A 235 41.81 -6.59 15.92
C LYS A 235 41.91 -6.82 14.41
N LYS A 236 43.00 -7.47 13.98
CA LYS A 236 43.19 -7.87 12.57
C LYS A 236 42.16 -8.89 12.11
N ARG A 237 41.85 -9.87 12.96
CA ARG A 237 40.94 -10.97 12.63
C ARG A 237 39.47 -10.53 12.67
N LYS A 238 38.73 -10.77 11.58
CA LYS A 238 37.29 -10.53 11.44
C LYS A 238 36.56 -11.78 10.97
N CYS A 239 35.62 -12.28 11.76
CA CYS A 239 34.79 -13.43 11.40
C CYS A 239 33.50 -12.96 10.69
N ILE A 240 33.20 -13.53 9.52
CA ILE A 240 32.03 -13.19 8.69
C ILE A 240 31.08 -14.38 8.58
N GLY A 241 29.83 -14.19 8.98
CA GLY A 241 28.72 -15.11 8.72
C GLY A 241 27.91 -14.69 7.49
N PHE A 242 27.38 -15.66 6.75
CA PHE A 242 26.67 -15.41 5.48
C PHE A 242 25.27 -16.03 5.45
N LEU A 243 24.25 -15.24 5.08
CA LEU A 243 22.88 -15.69 4.89
C LEU A 243 22.41 -15.36 3.47
N GLY A 244 21.87 -16.35 2.76
CA GLY A 244 21.51 -16.21 1.35
C GLY A 244 22.70 -16.40 0.39
N PHE A 245 23.69 -17.19 0.76
CA PHE A 245 24.91 -17.43 -0.02
C PHE A 245 25.21 -18.92 -0.14
N SER A 246 25.68 -19.32 -1.31
CA SER A 246 26.36 -20.59 -1.52
C SER A 246 27.79 -20.59 -0.96
N ASP A 247 28.39 -21.78 -0.88
CA ASP A 247 29.78 -21.95 -0.45
C ASP A 247 30.76 -21.20 -1.38
N SER A 248 30.51 -21.22 -2.69
CA SER A 248 31.33 -20.53 -3.68
C SER A 248 31.24 -19.01 -3.56
N GLU A 249 30.04 -18.45 -3.47
CA GLU A 249 29.84 -16.99 -3.39
C GLU A 249 30.44 -16.41 -2.11
N SER A 250 30.24 -17.08 -0.97
CA SER A 250 30.81 -16.65 0.31
C SER A 250 32.35 -16.77 0.35
N SER A 251 32.92 -17.76 -0.33
CA SER A 251 34.38 -17.89 -0.45
C SER A 251 34.96 -16.82 -1.39
N GLU A 252 34.27 -16.51 -2.48
CA GLU A 252 34.63 -15.45 -3.41
C GLU A 252 34.59 -14.07 -2.74
N PHE A 253 33.53 -13.79 -1.95
CA PHE A 253 33.42 -12.57 -1.14
C PHE A 253 34.66 -12.36 -0.27
N ILE A 254 35.04 -13.39 0.50
CA ILE A 254 36.21 -13.31 1.39
C ILE A 254 37.47 -13.04 0.58
N SER A 255 37.71 -13.81 -0.49
CA SER A 255 38.92 -13.66 -1.31
C SER A 255 39.09 -12.26 -1.93
N ASN A 256 37.99 -11.57 -2.21
CA ASN A 256 37.99 -10.27 -2.85
C ASN A 256 38.05 -9.11 -1.83
N VAL A 257 37.49 -9.30 -0.64
CA VAL A 257 37.52 -8.33 0.47
C VAL A 257 38.81 -8.44 1.30
N ASP A 258 39.53 -9.57 1.28
CA ASP A 258 40.79 -9.81 2.01
C ASP A 258 42.03 -9.14 1.38
N LYS A 259 41.89 -7.92 0.84
CA LYS A 259 42.98 -7.13 0.26
C LYS A 259 43.41 -5.95 1.14
N ASN A 260 42.92 -5.91 2.37
CA ASN A 260 43.24 -4.88 3.37
C ASN A 260 43.98 -5.51 4.55
N ASN A 261 44.69 -4.71 5.37
CA ASN A 261 45.46 -5.19 6.54
C ASN A 261 44.60 -5.81 7.68
N LEU A 262 43.40 -6.31 7.37
CA LEU A 262 42.45 -7.03 8.23
C LEU A 262 42.29 -8.44 7.64
N ASP A 263 42.43 -9.46 8.47
CA ASP A 263 42.33 -10.88 8.08
C ASP A 263 40.87 -11.33 8.22
N TYR A 264 40.16 -11.55 7.10
CA TYR A 264 38.77 -11.99 7.11
C TYR A 264 38.64 -13.52 7.06
N PHE A 265 37.80 -14.07 7.94
CA PHE A 265 37.54 -15.52 8.03
C PHE A 265 36.06 -15.81 7.83
N LYS A 266 35.80 -16.80 6.98
CA LYS A 266 34.45 -17.33 6.79
C LYS A 266 34.02 -18.19 7.98
N SER A 267 32.87 -17.87 8.57
CA SER A 267 32.16 -18.72 9.54
C SER A 267 31.12 -19.60 8.82
N SER A 268 30.04 -19.94 9.51
CA SER A 268 28.87 -20.61 8.94
C SER A 268 28.18 -19.78 7.87
N PHE A 269 27.62 -20.48 6.89
CA PHE A 269 26.80 -19.90 5.82
C PHE A 269 25.50 -20.70 5.65
N PHE A 270 24.46 -20.05 5.13
CA PHE A 270 23.18 -20.67 4.79
C PHE A 270 22.69 -20.15 3.44
N ASP A 271 22.11 -21.02 2.60
CA ASP A 271 21.61 -20.67 1.26
C ASP A 271 20.37 -19.75 1.28
N TYR A 272 19.68 -19.66 2.42
CA TYR A 272 18.45 -18.89 2.59
C TYR A 272 18.46 -18.07 3.88
N VAL A 273 17.73 -16.95 3.85
CA VAL A 273 17.55 -16.07 5.01
C VAL A 273 16.20 -16.39 5.69
N GLU A 274 16.27 -16.93 6.90
CA GLU A 274 15.12 -17.26 7.77
C GLU A 274 15.50 -17.14 9.24
N LEU A 275 14.51 -17.09 10.14
CA LEU A 275 14.75 -16.92 11.59
C LEU A 275 15.72 -17.98 12.13
N GLU A 276 15.55 -19.25 11.74
CA GLU A 276 16.38 -20.36 12.20
C GLU A 276 17.83 -20.25 11.73
N SER A 277 18.08 -19.74 10.52
CA SER A 277 19.45 -19.54 10.03
C SER A 277 20.12 -18.36 10.73
N ILE A 278 19.38 -17.29 11.03
CA ILE A 278 19.86 -16.14 11.84
C ILE A 278 20.24 -16.59 13.25
N GLU A 279 19.37 -17.34 13.93
CA GLU A 279 19.61 -17.87 15.27
C GLU A 279 20.85 -18.76 15.31
N LYS A 280 20.97 -19.70 14.37
CA LYS A 280 22.13 -20.62 14.30
C LYS A 280 23.44 -19.88 14.07
N ILE A 281 23.47 -18.92 13.14
CA ILE A 281 24.65 -18.10 12.88
C ILE A 281 25.04 -17.33 14.14
N ILE A 282 24.13 -16.55 14.71
CA ILE A 282 24.46 -15.67 15.84
C ILE A 282 24.80 -16.46 17.11
N SER A 283 24.31 -17.70 17.24
CA SER A 283 24.68 -18.60 18.34
C SER A 283 26.08 -19.24 18.21
N ASN A 284 26.66 -19.25 17.01
CA ASN A 284 27.95 -19.89 16.73
C ASN A 284 29.03 -18.82 16.48
N ASP A 285 30.17 -18.94 17.18
CA ASP A 285 31.36 -18.07 17.08
C ASP A 285 31.18 -16.59 17.46
N GLU A 286 32.29 -15.90 17.79
CA GLU A 286 32.32 -14.43 17.87
C GLU A 286 32.22 -13.82 16.47
N ILE A 287 31.02 -13.78 15.89
CA ILE A 287 30.77 -13.16 14.58
C ILE A 287 30.93 -11.64 14.68
N ASN A 288 31.75 -11.08 13.79
CA ASN A 288 31.97 -9.62 13.73
C ASN A 288 31.17 -8.95 12.62
N ILE A 289 30.94 -9.68 11.52
CA ILE A 289 30.20 -9.22 10.34
C ILE A 289 29.17 -10.28 9.97
N LEU A 290 27.93 -9.86 9.77
CA LEU A 290 26.87 -10.70 9.23
C LEU A 290 26.44 -10.11 7.87
N VAL A 291 26.50 -10.92 6.81
CA VAL A 291 26.13 -10.51 5.45
C VAL A 291 24.84 -11.22 5.03
N ILE A 292 23.84 -10.46 4.62
CA ILE A 292 22.52 -10.94 4.20
C ILE A 292 22.27 -10.58 2.73
N ASN A 293 22.09 -11.60 1.90
CA ASN A 293 21.50 -11.45 0.58
C ASN A 293 19.97 -11.51 0.70
N GLY A 294 19.35 -10.35 0.76
CA GLY A 294 17.91 -10.20 0.97
C GLY A 294 17.06 -10.85 -0.11
N ASN A 295 17.57 -10.99 -1.34
CA ASN A 295 16.84 -11.64 -2.44
C ASN A 295 16.60 -13.15 -2.19
N LYS A 296 17.33 -13.75 -1.24
CA LYS A 296 17.20 -15.16 -0.83
C LYS A 296 16.39 -15.33 0.46
N GLU A 297 15.65 -14.30 0.89
CA GLU A 297 14.70 -14.42 1.98
C GLU A 297 13.51 -15.32 1.61
N LYS A 298 13.17 -16.23 2.52
CA LYS A 298 11.90 -16.95 2.42
C LYS A 298 10.75 -16.09 2.91
N LYS A 299 9.55 -16.31 2.34
CA LYS A 299 8.32 -15.66 2.84
C LYS A 299 8.05 -16.11 4.27
N ASN A 300 8.04 -15.16 5.19
CA ASN A 300 7.87 -15.41 6.62
C ASN A 300 6.51 -14.93 7.13
N THR A 301 6.10 -15.41 8.31
CA THR A 301 4.97 -14.85 9.06
C THR A 301 5.43 -13.61 9.85
N VAL A 302 4.54 -12.64 10.09
CA VAL A 302 4.82 -11.40 10.88
C VAL A 302 5.55 -11.68 12.21
N ASN A 303 5.17 -12.73 12.94
CA ASN A 303 5.81 -13.06 14.22
C ASN A 303 7.28 -13.47 14.05
N LYS A 304 7.61 -14.19 12.98
CA LYS A 304 8.98 -14.64 12.71
C LYS A 304 9.88 -13.46 12.34
N THR A 305 9.38 -12.49 11.55
CA THR A 305 10.17 -11.31 11.16
C THR A 305 10.46 -10.40 12.34
N LYS A 306 9.48 -10.17 13.22
CA LYS A 306 9.68 -9.40 14.47
C LYS A 306 10.73 -10.04 15.38
N SER A 307 10.71 -11.37 15.52
CA SER A 307 11.74 -12.10 16.27
C SER A 307 13.13 -11.95 15.63
N SER A 308 13.24 -12.09 14.30
CA SER A 308 14.50 -11.88 13.58
C SER A 308 15.05 -10.47 13.77
N SER A 309 14.20 -9.43 13.64
CA SER A 309 14.59 -8.04 13.84
C SER A 309 15.15 -7.81 15.25
N LYS A 310 14.49 -8.34 16.28
CA LYS A 310 14.96 -8.24 17.66
C LYS A 310 16.34 -8.86 17.87
N ILE A 311 16.60 -10.02 17.29
CA ILE A 311 17.90 -10.71 17.40
C ILE A 311 18.99 -9.89 16.68
N LEU A 312 18.73 -9.48 15.43
CA LEU A 312 19.66 -8.68 14.63
C LEU A 312 19.98 -7.34 15.30
N LYS A 313 18.97 -6.68 15.88
CA LYS A 313 19.13 -5.44 16.63
C LYS A 313 20.04 -5.60 17.84
N ASN A 314 19.89 -6.68 18.60
CA ASN A 314 20.76 -6.98 19.74
C ASN A 314 22.21 -7.26 19.29
N TYR A 315 22.38 -7.99 18.18
CA TYR A 315 23.69 -8.23 17.57
C TYR A 315 24.39 -6.92 17.16
N ILE A 316 23.66 -6.02 16.47
CA ILE A 316 24.18 -4.70 16.10
C ILE A 316 24.51 -3.89 17.36
N CYS A 317 23.59 -3.84 18.34
CA CYS A 317 23.81 -3.08 19.57
C CYS A 317 25.10 -3.51 20.30
N SER A 318 25.46 -4.80 20.23
CA SER A 318 26.62 -5.40 20.88
C SER A 318 27.94 -5.23 20.10
N GLY A 319 27.96 -4.45 19.01
CA GLY A 319 29.19 -4.18 18.25
C GLY A 319 29.24 -4.79 16.85
N GLY A 320 28.29 -5.66 16.51
CA GLY A 320 28.21 -6.34 15.22
C GLY A 320 28.02 -5.39 14.04
N LEU A 321 28.62 -5.72 12.90
CA LEU A 321 28.30 -5.08 11.62
C LEU A 321 27.33 -5.98 10.85
N LEU A 322 26.17 -5.44 10.47
CA LEU A 322 25.21 -6.10 9.60
C LEU A 322 25.29 -5.48 8.20
N ILE A 323 25.42 -6.30 7.16
CA ILE A 323 25.47 -5.86 5.75
C ILE A 323 24.31 -6.51 5.00
N ILE A 324 23.51 -5.72 4.29
CA ILE A 324 22.33 -6.22 3.57
C ILE A 324 22.34 -5.75 2.12
N GLY A 325 22.03 -6.64 1.18
CA GLY A 325 21.84 -6.34 -0.23
C GLY A 325 20.47 -6.84 -0.70
N LEU A 326 19.63 -5.97 -1.24
CA LEU A 326 18.28 -6.32 -1.72
C LEU A 326 17.92 -5.45 -2.92
N CYS A 327 17.61 -6.07 -4.07
CA CYS A 327 17.19 -5.33 -5.27
C CYS A 327 15.67 -5.08 -5.28
N PRO A 328 15.17 -4.08 -6.04
CA PRO A 328 13.74 -3.75 -6.05
C PRO A 328 12.82 -4.90 -6.42
N TRP A 329 13.17 -5.70 -7.45
CA TRP A 329 12.37 -6.86 -7.82
C TRP A 329 12.39 -7.96 -6.75
N GLY A 330 13.55 -8.22 -6.14
CA GLY A 330 13.68 -9.16 -5.04
C GLY A 330 12.82 -8.72 -3.85
N TRP A 331 12.86 -7.44 -3.52
CA TRP A 331 11.98 -6.83 -2.54
C TRP A 331 10.51 -7.03 -2.92
N GLU A 332 10.10 -6.71 -4.14
CA GLU A 332 8.72 -6.82 -4.60
C GLU A 332 8.21 -8.27 -4.54
N TYR A 333 9.05 -9.23 -4.92
CA TYR A 333 8.74 -10.66 -4.86
C TYR A 333 8.48 -11.16 -3.44
N ILE A 334 9.29 -10.71 -2.47
CA ILE A 334 9.18 -11.09 -1.05
C ILE A 334 8.03 -10.33 -0.39
N SER A 335 7.84 -9.06 -0.74
CA SER A 335 6.93 -8.14 -0.08
C SER A 335 5.53 -8.07 -0.68
N GLY A 336 5.34 -8.52 -1.91
CA GLY A 336 4.13 -8.28 -2.70
C GLY A 336 3.92 -6.79 -3.01
N GLY A 337 5.01 -6.01 -3.12
CA GLY A 337 4.96 -4.58 -3.40
C GLY A 337 4.57 -3.70 -2.19
N LYS A 338 4.52 -4.26 -0.98
CA LYS A 338 4.08 -3.55 0.23
C LYS A 338 5.26 -3.18 1.13
N VAL A 339 5.32 -1.90 1.50
CA VAL A 339 6.27 -1.39 2.51
C VAL A 339 6.10 -2.14 3.85
N ASN A 340 4.87 -2.50 4.24
CA ASN A 340 4.54 -3.32 5.40
C ASN A 340 4.53 -4.83 5.12
N SER A 341 5.64 -5.35 4.62
CA SER A 341 5.78 -6.76 4.29
C SER A 341 6.55 -7.56 5.34
N ASN A 342 6.37 -8.87 5.33
CA ASN A 342 7.10 -9.82 6.17
C ASN A 342 8.53 -10.08 5.63
N SER A 343 9.28 -9.03 5.28
CA SER A 343 10.70 -9.09 4.92
C SER A 343 11.57 -8.85 6.14
N ILE A 344 12.56 -9.73 6.38
CA ILE A 344 13.49 -9.60 7.50
C ILE A 344 14.41 -8.39 7.28
N SER A 345 14.98 -8.26 6.08
CA SER A 345 15.86 -7.16 5.68
C SER A 345 15.18 -5.81 5.79
N ASN A 346 13.92 -5.71 5.37
CA ASN A 346 13.21 -4.45 5.45
C ASN A 346 12.80 -4.12 6.90
N ASP A 347 12.38 -5.11 7.69
CA ASP A 347 11.99 -4.88 9.10
C ASP A 347 13.15 -4.37 9.97
N ILE A 348 14.34 -4.96 9.86
CA ILE A 348 15.50 -4.46 10.61
C ILE A 348 15.97 -3.08 10.11
N ASN A 349 15.96 -2.84 8.79
CA ASN A 349 16.33 -1.54 8.23
C ASN A 349 15.37 -0.44 8.71
N LYS A 350 14.07 -0.71 8.72
CA LYS A 350 13.04 0.25 9.18
C LYS A 350 13.30 0.69 10.62
N GLU A 351 13.61 -0.27 11.51
CA GLU A 351 13.97 0.04 12.89
C GLU A 351 15.23 0.91 13.02
N MET A 352 16.10 0.85 12.02
CA MET A 352 17.37 1.57 11.94
C MET A 352 17.29 2.82 11.05
N GLY A 353 16.10 3.29 10.67
CA GLY A 353 15.99 4.56 9.92
C GLY A 353 16.23 4.45 8.42
N MET A 354 16.14 3.26 7.82
CA MET A 354 16.27 3.02 6.38
C MET A 354 15.13 2.12 5.85
N ILE A 355 14.70 2.26 4.60
CA ILE A 355 13.74 1.32 3.97
C ILE A 355 14.12 1.03 2.53
N PHE A 356 14.05 -0.24 2.11
CA PHE A 356 14.11 -0.62 0.70
C PHE A 356 12.78 -0.33 -0.01
N THR A 357 12.86 0.17 -1.24
CA THR A 357 11.71 0.53 -2.07
C THR A 357 11.68 -0.28 -3.37
N ASN A 358 10.59 -0.21 -4.13
CA ASN A 358 10.46 -0.80 -5.47
C ASN A 358 10.99 0.11 -6.60
N GLU A 359 11.59 1.25 -6.28
CA GLU A 359 12.02 2.20 -7.30
C GLU A 359 13.42 1.88 -7.84
N TYR A 360 13.62 2.08 -9.14
CA TYR A 360 14.87 1.86 -9.86
C TYR A 360 15.51 3.19 -10.28
N PHE A 361 16.86 3.26 -10.28
CA PHE A 361 17.59 4.42 -10.80
C PHE A 361 17.79 4.38 -12.33
N CYS A 362 17.75 5.54 -12.97
CA CYS A 362 17.96 5.76 -14.40
C CYS A 362 19.47 5.87 -14.72
N GLY A 363 20.08 4.84 -15.31
CA GLY A 363 21.47 4.90 -15.78
C GLY A 363 22.55 4.57 -14.74
N GLU A 364 23.82 4.93 -15.02
CA GLU A 364 24.96 4.69 -14.10
C GLU A 364 24.82 5.53 -12.82
N VAL A 365 25.10 4.94 -11.64
CA VAL A 365 25.08 5.64 -10.33
C VAL A 365 26.07 6.80 -10.35
N SER A 366 25.56 8.01 -10.59
CA SER A 366 26.37 9.19 -10.85
C SER A 366 26.70 9.96 -9.58
N SER A 367 27.99 9.99 -9.27
CA SER A 367 28.75 10.95 -8.44
C SER A 367 29.04 10.56 -6.98
N LEU A 368 30.33 10.61 -6.63
CA LEU A 368 30.88 10.52 -5.27
C LEU A 368 31.06 11.91 -4.64
N ASN A 369 31.10 12.98 -5.45
CA ASN A 369 31.36 14.36 -5.03
C ASN A 369 30.76 15.37 -6.04
N SER A 370 29.61 15.95 -5.75
CA SER A 370 29.17 17.22 -6.37
C SER A 370 29.24 18.32 -5.32
N LYS A 371 30.21 19.24 -5.47
CA LYS A 371 30.50 20.32 -4.50
C LYS A 371 29.31 21.28 -4.23
N ASN A 372 28.22 21.18 -5.00
CA ASN A 372 27.07 22.09 -4.93
C ASN A 372 25.80 21.49 -4.29
N GLN A 373 25.85 20.26 -3.75
CA GLN A 373 24.65 19.52 -3.30
C GLN A 373 24.76 18.99 -1.85
N SER A 374 25.42 19.73 -0.95
CA SER A 374 25.64 19.30 0.45
C SER A 374 24.37 18.95 1.26
N ASN A 375 23.18 19.37 0.80
CA ASN A 375 21.89 19.06 1.42
C ASN A 375 21.36 17.66 1.08
N HIS A 376 21.87 17.00 0.03
CA HIS A 376 21.33 15.72 -0.46
C HIS A 376 21.98 14.49 0.20
N PHE A 377 22.99 14.68 1.06
CA PHE A 377 23.77 13.60 1.67
C PHE A 377 23.27 13.18 3.06
N SER A 378 22.40 13.97 3.68
CA SER A 378 21.85 13.71 5.00
C SER A 378 20.49 13.04 4.90
N SER A 379 20.12 12.27 5.93
CA SER A 379 18.79 11.68 6.03
C SER A 379 17.70 12.77 6.03
N SER A 380 16.50 12.38 5.61
CA SER A 380 15.37 13.33 5.45
C SER A 380 15.09 14.16 6.71
N ILE A 381 15.32 13.62 7.91
CA ILE A 381 15.18 14.36 9.17
C ILE A 381 16.04 15.63 9.25
N TYR A 382 17.28 15.61 8.74
CA TYR A 382 18.15 16.79 8.73
C TYR A 382 17.74 17.77 7.64
N TYR A 383 17.29 17.23 6.51
CA TYR A 383 16.74 18.02 5.43
C TYR A 383 15.58 18.90 5.95
N TRP A 384 14.62 18.29 6.64
CA TRP A 384 13.46 19.00 7.20
C TRP A 384 13.83 20.00 8.28
N LYS A 385 14.75 19.64 9.19
CA LYS A 385 15.26 20.57 10.22
C LYS A 385 15.91 21.81 9.59
N LYS A 386 16.72 21.63 8.55
CA LYS A 386 17.40 22.74 7.86
C LYS A 386 16.42 23.65 7.16
N LEU A 387 15.44 23.07 6.47
CA LEU A 387 14.40 23.82 5.78
C LEU A 387 13.57 24.65 6.76
N LEU A 388 13.15 24.07 7.90
CA LEU A 388 12.42 24.79 8.96
C LEU A 388 13.16 26.03 9.43
N LYS A 389 14.47 25.90 9.68
CA LYS A 389 15.31 27.00 10.14
C LYS A 389 15.46 28.10 9.09
N SER A 390 15.63 27.72 7.81
CA SER A 390 15.74 28.70 6.72
C SER A 390 14.48 29.55 6.53
N ILE A 391 13.31 29.00 6.87
CA ILE A 391 12.02 29.71 6.81
C ILE A 391 11.93 30.76 7.92
N ASP A 392 12.48 30.50 9.11
CA ASP A 392 12.45 31.48 10.22
C ASP A 392 13.32 32.72 9.95
N ASP A 393 14.36 32.57 9.12
CA ASP A 393 15.33 33.63 8.84
C ASP A 393 14.92 34.54 7.65
N THR A 394 13.85 34.21 6.91
CA THR A 394 13.43 34.98 5.72
C THR A 394 11.92 35.22 5.67
N GLU A 395 11.47 36.48 5.59
CA GLU A 395 10.04 36.86 5.42
C GLU A 395 9.45 36.51 4.03
N ASN A 396 10.14 35.71 3.22
CA ASN A 396 9.72 35.40 1.85
C ASN A 396 9.09 34.00 1.71
N ASP A 397 8.06 33.90 0.87
CA ASP A 397 7.37 32.66 0.49
C ASP A 397 8.31 31.66 -0.24
N ILE A 398 9.00 30.79 0.51
CA ILE A 398 9.85 29.73 -0.05
C ILE A 398 8.99 28.55 -0.54
N LYS A 399 8.97 28.28 -1.85
CA LYS A 399 8.33 27.09 -2.45
C LYS A 399 9.21 25.84 -2.34
N LEU A 400 8.59 24.68 -2.10
CA LEU A 400 9.31 23.40 -2.20
C LEU A 400 9.61 23.08 -3.67
N ASN A 401 10.78 22.49 -3.93
CA ASN A 401 11.14 21.92 -5.22
C ASN A 401 10.64 20.45 -5.34
N LEU A 402 10.73 19.87 -6.53
CA LEU A 402 10.21 18.52 -6.81
C LEU A 402 10.89 17.42 -5.96
N ASP A 403 12.20 17.53 -5.70
CA ASP A 403 12.93 16.58 -4.85
C ASP A 403 12.41 16.61 -3.41
N GLU A 404 12.15 17.81 -2.89
CA GLU A 404 11.58 17.99 -1.56
C GLU A 404 10.19 17.35 -1.46
N TYR A 405 9.33 17.56 -2.45
CA TYR A 405 8.03 16.91 -2.46
C TYR A 405 8.16 15.38 -2.45
N PHE A 406 9.08 14.83 -3.23
CA PHE A 406 9.30 13.40 -3.32
C PHE A 406 9.80 12.80 -2.00
N ILE A 407 10.81 13.40 -1.37
CA ILE A 407 11.34 12.96 -0.07
C ILE A 407 10.23 13.01 0.99
N MET A 408 9.42 14.07 1.00
CA MET A 408 8.33 14.24 1.96
C MET A 408 7.24 13.19 1.76
N ALA A 409 6.85 12.92 0.50
CA ALA A 409 5.88 11.87 0.19
C ALA A 409 6.36 10.50 0.68
N LYS A 410 7.65 10.18 0.47
CA LYS A 410 8.24 8.92 0.93
C LYS A 410 8.31 8.83 2.44
N ASP A 411 8.71 9.88 3.15
CA ASP A 411 8.71 9.88 4.62
C ASP A 411 7.32 9.57 5.20
N ILE A 412 6.27 10.11 4.57
CA ILE A 412 4.90 9.89 5.03
C ILE A 412 4.39 8.50 4.61
N GLU A 413 4.72 8.02 3.40
CA GLU A 413 4.37 6.67 2.94
C GLU A 413 4.99 5.61 3.85
N CYS A 414 6.25 5.81 4.22
CA CYS A 414 6.95 4.98 5.19
C CYS A 414 6.21 4.96 6.54
N HIS A 415 5.64 6.08 6.98
CA HIS A 415 4.89 6.14 8.24
C HIS A 415 3.55 5.40 8.19
N LEU A 416 2.76 5.60 7.12
CA LEU A 416 1.43 5.00 7.00
C LEU A 416 1.46 3.47 6.91
N ASN A 417 2.53 2.93 6.35
CA ASN A 417 2.70 1.50 6.13
C ASN A 417 3.48 0.80 7.27
N MET A 418 3.45 1.30 8.50
CA MET A 418 4.11 0.64 9.63
C MET A 418 3.13 0.17 10.71
N ASP A 419 3.19 -1.12 11.05
CA ASP A 419 2.43 -1.72 12.16
C ASP A 419 2.77 -1.08 13.53
N ILE A 420 4.04 -0.75 13.74
CA ILE A 420 4.56 -0.15 14.97
C ILE A 420 5.52 0.97 14.58
N LYS A 421 5.18 2.20 14.96
CA LYS A 421 5.93 3.41 14.61
C LYS A 421 7.23 3.47 15.41
N THR A 422 8.36 3.68 14.73
CA THR A 422 9.65 3.90 15.40
C THR A 422 9.73 5.31 16.01
N SER A 423 10.62 5.51 16.97
CA SER A 423 10.89 6.85 17.54
C SER A 423 11.34 7.84 16.45
N GLU A 424 12.15 7.36 15.49
CA GLU A 424 12.68 8.15 14.38
C GLU A 424 11.59 8.61 13.40
N GLN A 425 10.66 7.73 13.02
CA GLN A 425 9.52 8.12 12.17
C GLN A 425 8.69 9.24 12.79
N ASN A 426 8.47 9.16 14.11
CA ASN A 426 7.65 10.12 14.82
C ASN A 426 8.30 11.52 14.81
N LYS A 427 9.63 11.60 14.93
CA LYS A 427 10.36 12.86 14.84
C LYS A 427 10.21 13.51 13.46
N ILE A 428 10.30 12.73 12.39
CA ILE A 428 10.20 13.22 11.01
C ILE A 428 8.81 13.78 10.73
N LEU A 429 7.77 13.06 11.14
CA LEU A 429 6.42 13.56 11.00
C LEU A 429 6.18 14.87 11.74
N ASN A 430 6.72 15.00 12.96
CA ASN A 430 6.60 16.25 13.71
C ASN A 430 7.25 17.40 12.94
N LEU A 431 8.42 17.18 12.33
CA LEU A 431 9.11 18.19 11.51
C LEU A 431 8.33 18.53 10.24
N ILE A 432 7.80 17.53 9.53
CA ILE A 432 6.95 17.74 8.35
C ILE A 432 5.68 18.53 8.75
N ALA A 433 5.05 18.19 9.87
CA ALA A 433 3.88 18.91 10.37
C ALA A 433 4.22 20.37 10.71
N GLN A 434 5.38 20.64 11.31
CA GLN A 434 5.85 22.01 11.58
C GLN A 434 6.11 22.78 10.27
N LEU A 435 6.69 22.14 9.25
CA LEU A 435 6.95 22.75 7.93
C LEU A 435 5.65 23.17 7.25
N LEU A 436 4.67 22.27 7.26
CA LEU A 436 3.35 22.51 6.68
C LEU A 436 2.58 23.62 7.41
N LYS A 437 2.86 23.84 8.71
CA LYS A 437 2.28 24.95 9.50
C LYS A 437 2.88 26.32 9.17
N ARG A 438 4.20 26.40 8.93
CA ARG A 438 4.91 27.68 8.71
C ARG A 438 4.76 28.23 7.30
N LYS A 439 4.55 27.37 6.30
CA LYS A 439 4.25 27.82 4.93
C LYS A 439 2.76 28.14 4.83
N SER A 440 2.42 29.36 4.41
CA SER A 440 1.06 29.74 4.02
C SER A 440 0.52 28.71 3.03
N TYR A 441 -0.41 27.86 3.49
CA TYR A 441 -0.85 26.65 2.82
C TYR A 441 -1.31 26.85 1.36
N LEU A 442 -1.73 28.08 1.02
CA LEU A 442 -2.24 28.50 -0.29
C LEU A 442 -1.17 28.63 -1.40
N ASN A 443 0.13 28.66 -1.07
CA ASN A 443 1.19 28.96 -2.06
C ASN A 443 2.08 27.76 -2.46
N LEU A 444 1.84 26.57 -1.88
CA LEU A 444 2.43 25.30 -2.33
C LEU A 444 1.75 24.85 -3.64
N LYS A 445 2.10 25.52 -4.76
CA LYS A 445 1.86 25.01 -6.11
C LYS A 445 3.16 24.38 -6.62
N PRO A 446 3.28 23.05 -6.68
CA PRO A 446 4.38 22.38 -7.35
C PRO A 446 4.63 22.91 -8.76
N PRO A 447 5.91 22.93 -9.20
CA PRO A 447 6.23 23.27 -10.55
C PRO A 447 5.88 22.06 -11.43
N PHE A 448 4.78 22.21 -12.19
CA PHE A 448 4.24 21.28 -13.20
C PHE A 448 3.44 20.08 -12.69
N ASN A 449 2.19 19.99 -13.19
CA ASN A 449 1.35 18.82 -13.54
C ASN A 449 1.62 17.46 -12.87
N MET A 450 2.03 17.43 -11.60
CA MET A 450 2.22 16.21 -10.83
C MET A 450 0.94 15.96 -10.02
N GLU A 451 0.32 14.80 -10.24
CA GLU A 451 -0.84 14.25 -9.52
C GLU A 451 -0.60 14.06 -8.00
N GLU A 452 0.51 14.56 -7.44
CA GLU A 452 1.03 14.28 -6.09
C GLU A 452 0.94 15.47 -5.10
N GLU A 453 0.59 16.68 -5.55
CA GLU A 453 0.51 17.90 -4.69
C GLU A 453 -0.48 17.72 -3.51
N ILE A 454 -1.44 16.83 -3.71
CA ILE A 454 -2.63 16.59 -2.90
C ILE A 454 -2.37 15.46 -1.88
N ASN A 455 -1.58 14.44 -2.22
CA ASN A 455 -1.34 13.27 -1.37
C ASN A 455 -0.63 13.60 -0.05
N ILE A 456 0.28 14.56 -0.06
CA ILE A 456 1.09 14.91 1.12
C ILE A 456 0.24 15.57 2.22
N LEU A 457 -0.73 16.40 1.86
CA LEU A 457 -1.69 16.99 2.81
C LEU A 457 -2.54 15.92 3.49
N TYR A 458 -3.10 15.00 2.69
CA TYR A 458 -4.01 13.98 3.19
C TYR A 458 -3.28 12.91 3.99
N MET A 459 -2.04 12.60 3.63
CA MET A 459 -1.21 11.70 4.41
C MET A 459 -0.70 12.36 5.72
N ALA A 460 -0.44 13.68 5.74
CA ALA A 460 -0.16 14.42 6.96
C ALA A 460 -1.38 14.49 7.92
N ILE A 461 -2.60 14.66 7.37
CA ILE A 461 -3.87 14.57 8.11
C ILE A 461 -4.11 13.16 8.67
N ALA A 462 -3.81 12.10 7.90
CA ALA A 462 -3.90 10.72 8.39
C ALA A 462 -2.87 10.43 9.49
N CYS A 463 -1.65 10.94 9.34
CA CYS A 463 -0.58 10.80 10.33
C CYS A 463 -0.85 11.51 11.66
N SER A 464 -1.49 12.69 11.64
CA SER A 464 -1.89 13.37 12.89
C SER A 464 -2.96 12.56 13.64
N ARG A 465 -3.92 11.95 12.94
CA ARG A 465 -5.07 11.22 13.51
C ARG A 465 -4.78 9.79 14.00
N LEU A 466 -3.59 9.23 13.75
CA LEU A 466 -3.22 7.84 14.13
C LEU A 466 -2.44 7.74 15.46
N LYS A 467 -2.62 8.68 16.41
CA LYS A 467 -1.92 8.72 17.71
C LYS A 467 -2.85 8.92 18.92
N GLU A 468 -4.02 8.27 18.97
CA GLU A 468 -4.91 8.40 20.14
C GLU A 468 -4.36 7.72 21.42
N ASP A 469 -3.58 6.63 21.31
CA ASP A 469 -3.23 5.84 22.51
C ASP A 469 -1.93 6.22 23.23
N LYS A 470 -1.16 7.20 22.74
CA LYS A 470 0.17 7.55 23.31
C LYS A 470 0.49 9.05 23.36
N ILE A 471 -0.52 9.91 23.50
CA ILE A 471 -0.33 11.38 23.61
C ILE A 471 0.53 11.78 24.83
N ASN A 472 0.50 11.01 25.92
CA ASN A 472 1.28 11.31 27.12
C ASN A 472 2.80 11.17 26.97
N GLU A 473 3.30 10.61 25.85
CA GLU A 473 4.73 10.49 25.54
C GLU A 473 5.25 11.57 24.56
N ILE A 474 4.38 12.44 24.05
CA ILE A 474 4.76 13.54 23.14
C ILE A 474 4.91 14.82 23.97
N CYS A 475 6.09 15.01 24.55
CA CYS A 475 6.56 16.32 24.99
C CYS A 475 7.41 16.92 23.86
N ASP A 476 6.94 17.98 23.21
CA ASP A 476 7.80 18.82 22.38
C ASP A 476 8.63 19.78 23.26
N LEU A 477 9.85 20.02 22.77
CA LEU A 477 10.98 20.70 23.42
C LEU A 477 10.83 22.21 23.67
N GLU A 478 9.66 22.82 23.52
CA GLU A 478 9.53 24.30 23.62
C GLU A 478 8.28 24.81 24.35
N GLY A 479 7.74 24.07 25.32
CA GLY A 479 6.84 24.65 26.34
C GLY A 479 5.44 25.12 25.87
N ASP A 480 5.17 25.18 24.57
CA ASP A 480 3.83 25.42 24.05
C ASP A 480 3.07 24.10 23.90
N LYS A 481 2.01 23.93 24.70
CA LYS A 481 1.05 22.82 24.57
C LYS A 481 0.10 23.08 23.40
N TYR A 482 0.48 22.70 22.19
CA TYR A 482 -0.49 22.56 21.10
C TYR A 482 -1.18 21.20 21.20
N THR A 483 -2.51 21.21 21.19
CA THR A 483 -3.33 19.99 21.38
C THR A 483 -4.02 19.62 20.08
N PHE A 484 -4.54 18.39 19.98
CA PHE A 484 -5.42 17.99 18.87
C PHE A 484 -6.56 18.99 18.62
N ASN A 485 -7.02 19.70 19.67
CA ASN A 485 -8.07 20.70 19.58
C ASN A 485 -7.79 21.81 18.57
N ASP A 486 -6.53 22.20 18.34
CA ASP A 486 -6.21 23.28 17.39
C ASP A 486 -6.37 22.82 15.91
N PHE A 487 -6.15 21.53 15.65
CA PHE A 487 -6.34 20.91 14.33
C PHE A 487 -7.80 20.52 14.12
N ASP A 488 -8.47 20.06 15.18
CA ASP A 488 -9.91 19.85 15.22
C ASP A 488 -10.67 21.16 15.05
N ASP A 489 -10.22 22.28 15.61
CA ASP A 489 -10.80 23.61 15.42
C ASP A 489 -10.65 24.07 13.97
N TRP A 490 -9.55 23.74 13.29
CA TRP A 490 -9.39 24.01 11.85
C TRP A 490 -10.28 23.13 10.97
N ILE A 491 -10.39 21.82 11.23
CA ILE A 491 -11.34 20.93 10.54
C ILE A 491 -12.77 21.42 10.78
N SER A 492 -13.08 21.75 12.04
CA SER A 492 -14.35 22.29 12.49
C SER A 492 -14.64 23.66 11.88
N MET A 493 -13.64 24.50 11.60
CA MET A 493 -13.79 25.79 10.90
C MET A 493 -13.92 25.64 9.38
N ASN A 494 -13.37 24.58 8.78
CA ASN A 494 -13.32 24.38 7.32
C ASN A 494 -14.20 23.24 6.80
N GLN A 495 -14.99 22.60 7.67
CA GLN A 495 -16.08 21.71 7.28
C GLN A 495 -17.15 22.52 6.53
N PHE A 496 -17.42 22.12 5.28
CA PHE A 496 -18.33 22.81 4.34
C PHE A 496 -19.77 23.01 4.86
N TRP A 497 -20.16 22.34 5.95
CA TRP A 497 -21.48 22.46 6.58
C TRP A 497 -21.57 23.52 7.69
N LYS A 498 -20.46 24.16 8.11
CA LYS A 498 -20.49 25.25 9.11
C LYS A 498 -20.96 26.62 8.57
N VAL A 499 -22.13 26.62 7.93
CA VAL A 499 -23.08 27.75 8.05
C VAL A 499 -23.88 27.62 9.39
N GLU A 500 -23.44 26.71 10.25
CA GLU A 500 -23.92 26.39 11.59
C GLU A 500 -23.54 27.44 12.65
N SER A 501 -24.42 28.39 12.95
CA SER A 501 -24.53 28.95 14.32
C SER A 501 -25.84 29.71 14.60
N ASN A 502 -26.95 29.42 13.90
CA ASN A 502 -28.20 30.18 14.11
C ASN A 502 -29.50 29.36 14.13
N ILE A 503 -29.52 28.13 14.66
CA ILE A 503 -30.80 27.46 14.93
C ILE A 503 -30.79 26.74 16.28
N THR A 504 -30.98 27.51 17.35
CA THR A 504 -31.40 27.06 18.68
C THR A 504 -32.90 27.28 18.89
N ASN A 505 -33.74 26.95 17.90
CA ASN A 505 -35.18 27.10 18.04
C ASN A 505 -35.83 25.80 18.52
N PHE A 506 -36.14 25.73 19.81
CA PHE A 506 -36.88 24.64 20.47
C PHE A 506 -38.24 24.37 19.79
N HIS A 507 -38.86 25.39 19.20
CA HIS A 507 -40.12 25.28 18.44
C HIS A 507 -40.03 24.46 17.14
N LEU A 508 -38.84 24.17 16.60
CA LEU A 508 -38.70 23.35 15.39
C LEU A 508 -38.83 21.84 15.68
N ARG A 509 -38.55 21.38 16.91
CA ARG A 509 -38.65 19.97 17.30
C ARG A 509 -40.11 19.49 17.43
N GLU A 510 -41.01 20.35 17.91
CA GLU A 510 -42.41 19.96 18.16
C GLU A 510 -43.27 19.88 16.89
N LYS A 511 -42.89 20.56 15.80
CA LYS A 511 -43.63 20.54 14.53
C LYS A 511 -43.24 19.41 13.57
N HIS A 512 -42.11 18.74 13.78
CA HIS A 512 -41.54 17.79 12.81
C HIS A 512 -40.87 16.58 13.49
N THR A 513 -41.67 15.77 14.19
CA THR A 513 -41.24 14.52 14.87
C THR A 513 -40.75 13.42 13.92
N GLU A 514 -40.94 13.57 12.60
CA GLU A 514 -40.69 12.53 11.59
C GLU A 514 -39.22 12.37 11.19
N ILE A 515 -38.35 13.36 11.48
CA ILE A 515 -36.90 13.34 11.15
C ILE A 515 -36.08 13.30 12.45
N ASN A 516 -36.50 12.50 13.43
CA ASN A 516 -35.67 12.28 14.61
C ASN A 516 -34.61 11.21 14.29
N LEU A 517 -33.40 11.67 13.95
CA LEU A 517 -32.27 10.82 13.57
C LEU A 517 -31.40 10.41 14.75
N SER A 518 -31.86 10.64 15.98
CA SER A 518 -31.10 10.32 17.18
C SER A 518 -31.94 9.51 18.18
N ARG A 519 -31.32 8.53 18.83
CA ARG A 519 -31.99 7.58 19.75
C ARG A 519 -31.12 7.26 20.97
N ASN A 520 -31.75 6.93 22.10
CA ASN A 520 -31.04 6.51 23.32
C ASN A 520 -30.31 5.16 23.14
N GLU A 521 -30.92 4.23 22.42
CA GLU A 521 -30.34 2.92 22.09
C GLU A 521 -30.86 2.42 20.73
N LEU A 522 -30.03 1.69 19.99
CA LEU A 522 -30.38 1.11 18.69
C LEU A 522 -30.15 -0.40 18.70
N HIS A 523 -31.08 -1.17 18.14
CA HIS A 523 -31.03 -2.62 17.99
C HIS A 523 -31.06 -2.98 16.51
N CYS A 524 -29.96 -3.53 16.01
CA CYS A 524 -29.83 -3.98 14.63
C CYS A 524 -29.94 -5.51 14.56
N PRO A 525 -30.92 -6.09 13.85
CA PRO A 525 -30.90 -7.52 13.53
C PRO A 525 -29.71 -7.83 12.61
N VAL A 526 -29.05 -8.95 12.86
CA VAL A 526 -27.93 -9.43 12.04
C VAL A 526 -28.14 -10.89 11.64
N HIS A 527 -27.74 -11.23 10.43
CA HIS A 527 -28.00 -12.50 9.78
C HIS A 527 -26.68 -13.25 9.47
N ASP A 528 -26.75 -14.57 9.32
CA ASP A 528 -25.61 -15.41 8.93
C ASP A 528 -25.27 -15.35 7.44
N ILE A 529 -25.22 -14.14 6.87
CA ILE A 529 -24.86 -13.92 5.47
C ILE A 529 -23.33 -13.80 5.37
N PRO A 530 -22.62 -14.76 4.75
CA PRO A 530 -21.16 -14.75 4.71
C PRO A 530 -20.60 -13.54 3.97
N PHE A 531 -19.65 -12.83 4.59
CA PHE A 531 -18.83 -11.77 3.97
C PHE A 531 -19.61 -10.55 3.44
N GLU A 532 -20.91 -10.46 3.70
CA GLU A 532 -21.77 -9.33 3.32
C GLU A 532 -21.72 -8.22 4.38
N TRP A 533 -21.62 -6.96 3.94
CA TRP A 533 -21.66 -5.81 4.84
C TRP A 533 -23.12 -5.43 5.13
N GLN A 534 -23.61 -5.85 6.29
CA GLN A 534 -24.96 -5.55 6.76
C GLN A 534 -24.98 -4.17 7.42
N ASN A 535 -25.71 -3.22 6.83
CA ASN A 535 -25.83 -1.86 7.38
C ASN A 535 -26.60 -1.88 8.70
N THR A 536 -25.97 -1.37 9.75
CA THR A 536 -26.54 -1.41 11.10
C THR A 536 -27.53 -0.29 11.39
N GLY A 537 -27.69 0.66 10.46
CA GLY A 537 -28.48 1.86 10.67
C GLY A 537 -27.83 2.86 11.62
N VAL A 538 -26.60 2.61 12.09
CA VAL A 538 -25.82 3.51 12.95
C VAL A 538 -24.87 4.36 12.12
N TYR A 539 -24.82 5.64 12.44
CA TYR A 539 -23.77 6.55 12.00
C TYR A 539 -22.98 7.04 13.20
N ILE A 540 -21.67 6.89 13.18
CA ILE A 540 -20.80 7.41 14.24
C ILE A 540 -20.22 8.73 13.78
N LYS A 541 -20.38 9.79 14.58
CA LYS A 541 -19.65 11.06 14.40
C LYS A 541 -18.24 10.98 14.99
N TYR A 542 -17.36 11.84 14.53
CA TYR A 542 -15.99 11.93 15.01
C TYR A 542 -15.98 12.21 16.53
N GLY A 543 -15.03 11.60 17.24
CA GLY A 543 -14.92 11.72 18.70
C GLY A 543 -16.13 11.18 19.47
N SER A 544 -16.94 10.29 18.86
CA SER A 544 -18.08 9.65 19.52
C SER A 544 -17.80 8.17 19.73
N PHE A 545 -18.03 7.71 20.96
CA PHE A 545 -17.84 6.33 21.37
C PHE A 545 -19.18 5.64 21.58
N LEU A 546 -19.36 4.48 20.95
CA LEU A 546 -20.52 3.62 21.14
C LEU A 546 -20.07 2.27 21.69
N LYS A 547 -20.84 1.73 22.64
CA LYS A 547 -20.76 0.33 23.03
C LYS A 547 -21.69 -0.46 22.11
N ALA A 548 -21.15 -1.46 21.42
CA ALA A 548 -21.89 -2.44 20.63
C ALA A 548 -21.95 -3.77 21.41
N GLU A 549 -23.14 -4.30 21.64
CA GLU A 549 -23.39 -5.52 22.42
C GLU A 549 -24.20 -6.52 21.61
N PHE A 550 -23.72 -7.75 21.48
CA PHE A 550 -24.40 -8.82 20.75
C PHE A 550 -25.36 -9.57 21.65
N ILE A 551 -26.61 -9.67 21.20
CA ILE A 551 -27.71 -10.34 21.86
C ILE A 551 -28.11 -11.55 20.99
N PRO A 552 -27.66 -12.77 21.31
CA PRO A 552 -27.96 -13.96 20.52
C PRO A 552 -29.43 -14.37 20.66
N ILE A 553 -30.00 -14.95 19.59
CA ILE A 553 -31.27 -15.68 19.69
C ILE A 553 -30.99 -17.08 20.26
N LYS A 554 -31.93 -17.66 21.02
CA LYS A 554 -31.79 -18.94 21.76
C LYS A 554 -31.12 -20.09 20.99
N LYS A 555 -31.23 -20.16 19.67
CA LYS A 555 -30.60 -21.19 18.82
C LYS A 555 -29.08 -21.04 18.68
N TYR A 556 -28.56 -19.82 18.83
CA TYR A 556 -27.15 -19.45 18.60
C TYR A 556 -26.40 -19.06 19.87
N SER A 557 -26.98 -19.24 21.07
CA SER A 557 -26.37 -18.89 22.35
C SER A 557 -25.13 -19.72 22.73
N LEU A 558 -24.83 -20.79 21.99
CA LEU A 558 -23.75 -21.75 22.28
C LEU A 558 -22.72 -21.88 21.14
N THR A 559 -22.91 -21.16 20.02
CA THR A 559 -22.01 -21.25 18.85
C THR A 559 -21.07 -20.05 18.79
N PRO A 560 -19.75 -20.24 18.66
CA PRO A 560 -18.80 -19.13 18.52
C PRO A 560 -19.00 -18.44 17.17
N ILE A 561 -19.51 -17.20 17.21
CA ILE A 561 -19.70 -16.35 16.02
C ILE A 561 -18.46 -15.47 15.87
N LYS A 562 -17.78 -15.62 14.73
CA LYS A 562 -16.74 -14.68 14.30
C LYS A 562 -17.39 -13.60 13.45
N SER A 563 -17.07 -12.35 13.74
CA SER A 563 -17.62 -11.21 13.02
C SER A 563 -16.63 -10.06 12.92
N LYS A 564 -16.94 -9.09 12.07
CA LYS A 564 -16.26 -7.80 12.02
C LYS A 564 -17.30 -6.69 12.12
N LEU A 565 -16.95 -5.64 12.85
CA LEU A 565 -17.62 -4.34 12.74
C LEU A 565 -16.73 -3.42 11.92
N HIS A 566 -17.34 -2.78 10.96
CA HIS A 566 -16.70 -1.90 10.01
C HIS A 566 -17.24 -0.49 10.24
N VAL A 567 -16.35 0.46 10.50
CA VAL A 567 -16.72 1.86 10.74
C VAL A 567 -15.93 2.71 9.76
N GLY A 568 -16.62 3.45 8.88
CA GLY A 568 -15.93 4.33 7.94
C GLY A 568 -16.87 5.11 7.02
N SER A 569 -16.33 6.19 6.48
CA SER A 569 -16.96 7.03 5.47
C SER A 569 -16.58 6.52 4.08
N HIS A 570 -17.56 6.42 3.19
CA HIS A 570 -17.29 6.55 1.76
C HIS A 570 -16.78 8.00 1.53
N SER A 571 -15.76 8.16 0.69
CA SER A 571 -14.69 9.15 0.79
C SER A 571 -14.97 10.61 0.33
N ASP A 572 -16.19 11.11 0.46
CA ASP A 572 -16.57 12.48 0.03
C ASP A 572 -16.21 13.57 1.08
N PHE A 573 -14.93 13.90 1.21
CA PHE A 573 -14.50 14.98 2.14
C PHE A 573 -14.32 16.37 1.50
N LEU A 574 -14.22 16.54 0.18
CA LEU A 574 -13.86 17.84 -0.41
C LEU A 574 -14.40 18.08 -1.83
N ARG A 575 -15.18 19.13 -2.00
CA ARG A 575 -15.27 19.87 -3.29
C ARG A 575 -14.70 21.27 -3.12
N TYR A 576 -13.56 21.52 -3.78
CA TYR A 576 -13.14 22.86 -4.19
C TYR A 576 -13.82 23.16 -5.53
N LYS A 577 -14.42 24.35 -5.68
CA LYS A 577 -14.95 24.83 -6.96
C LYS A 577 -13.77 25.28 -7.82
N GLU A 578 -13.15 24.39 -8.58
CA GLU A 578 -12.47 24.72 -9.84
C GLU A 578 -12.06 23.42 -10.54
N GLU A 579 -12.22 23.41 -11.87
CA GLU A 579 -12.04 22.28 -12.78
C GLU A 579 -10.64 21.66 -12.65
N LYS A 580 -10.46 20.61 -11.82
CA LYS A 580 -9.42 19.59 -11.94
C LYS A 580 -9.73 18.40 -11.02
N ILE A 581 -9.81 17.22 -11.63
CA ILE A 581 -10.37 15.98 -11.08
C ILE A 581 -9.38 15.31 -10.11
N MET A 582 -9.82 15.01 -8.89
CA MET A 582 -9.10 14.21 -7.89
C MET A 582 -9.11 12.72 -8.26
N LYS A 583 -8.00 12.00 -8.09
CA LYS A 583 -7.97 10.52 -8.15
C LYS A 583 -7.32 9.93 -6.90
N ARG A 584 -8.19 9.48 -5.98
CA ARG A 584 -7.92 8.52 -4.87
C ARG A 584 -7.40 9.07 -3.53
N VAL A 585 -8.14 8.79 -2.45
CA VAL A 585 -7.68 8.67 -1.04
C VAL A 585 -7.84 7.17 -0.70
N PRO A 586 -7.16 6.62 0.30
CA PRO A 586 -7.56 5.34 0.86
C PRO A 586 -8.94 5.46 1.55
N MET A 587 -9.83 4.48 1.32
CA MET A 587 -11.04 4.32 2.13
C MET A 587 -10.63 4.19 3.60
N ILE A 588 -10.79 5.25 4.41
CA ILE A 588 -10.41 5.23 5.83
C ILE A 588 -11.50 4.46 6.59
N LYS A 589 -11.28 3.16 6.68
CA LYS A 589 -12.16 2.21 7.33
C LYS A 589 -11.47 1.62 8.56
N LYS A 590 -12.02 1.85 9.74
CA LYS A 590 -11.61 1.16 10.97
C LYS A 590 -12.37 -0.16 11.06
N ILE A 591 -11.63 -1.27 11.16
CA ILE A 591 -12.19 -2.62 11.25
C ILE A 591 -11.95 -3.15 12.66
N TYR A 592 -13.02 -3.54 13.33
CA TYR A 592 -13.00 -4.19 14.64
C TYR A 592 -13.27 -5.67 14.43
N ASN A 593 -12.24 -6.51 14.62
CA ASN A 593 -12.44 -7.96 14.67
C ASN A 593 -13.15 -8.32 15.97
N TRP A 594 -14.31 -8.96 15.89
CA TRP A 594 -15.13 -9.27 17.06
C TRP A 594 -15.50 -10.76 17.10
N SER A 595 -14.90 -11.43 18.08
CA SER A 595 -15.21 -12.81 18.46
C SER A 595 -16.25 -12.78 19.57
N VAL A 596 -17.51 -13.00 19.23
CA VAL A 596 -18.63 -12.93 20.20
C VAL A 596 -18.46 -13.96 21.32
N SER A 597 -17.77 -15.07 21.06
CA SER A 597 -17.46 -16.09 22.08
C SER A 597 -16.52 -15.61 23.19
N GLU A 598 -15.73 -14.57 22.96
CA GLU A 598 -14.78 -14.02 23.93
C GLU A 598 -15.40 -12.89 24.75
N THR A 599 -16.10 -11.96 24.09
CA THR A 599 -16.85 -10.89 24.74
C THR A 599 -18.15 -10.60 24.02
N ASN A 600 -19.26 -10.51 24.76
CA ASN A 600 -20.56 -10.14 24.19
C ASN A 600 -20.67 -8.65 23.85
N TYR A 601 -19.67 -7.82 24.13
CA TYR A 601 -19.66 -6.42 23.75
C TYR A 601 -18.26 -5.94 23.35
N ILE A 602 -18.24 -4.83 22.61
CA ILE A 602 -17.05 -4.10 22.17
C ILE A 602 -17.35 -2.59 22.14
N THR A 603 -16.35 -1.76 22.41
CA THR A 603 -16.45 -0.31 22.22
C THR A 603 -15.91 0.05 20.84
N ILE A 604 -16.68 0.84 20.10
CA ILE A 604 -16.34 1.31 18.76
C ILE A 604 -16.38 2.84 18.70
N GLU A 605 -15.49 3.40 17.91
CA GLU A 605 -15.40 4.81 17.55
C GLU A 605 -15.10 4.94 16.04
N SER A 606 -15.34 6.14 15.48
CA SER A 606 -14.92 6.46 14.11
C SER A 606 -13.87 7.57 14.10
N PRO A 607 -12.70 7.36 13.47
CA PRO A 607 -11.72 8.42 13.26
C PRO A 607 -12.14 9.41 12.15
N CYS A 608 -13.14 9.09 11.34
CA CYS A 608 -13.53 9.86 10.14
C CYS A 608 -15.06 9.94 9.95
N GLU A 609 -15.82 9.77 11.03
CA GLU A 609 -17.28 9.55 10.98
C GLU A 609 -17.67 8.34 10.09
N GLY A 610 -18.95 8.00 9.94
CA GLY A 610 -19.36 7.00 8.95
C GLY A 610 -20.40 5.98 9.41
N ILE A 611 -20.87 5.20 8.44
CA ILE A 611 -21.86 4.13 8.65
C ILE A 611 -21.15 2.93 9.30
N VAL A 612 -21.83 2.30 10.25
CA VAL A 612 -21.37 1.05 10.86
C VAL A 612 -21.97 -0.15 10.12
N TYR A 613 -21.12 -1.07 9.67
CA TYR A 613 -21.53 -2.33 9.06
C TYR A 613 -21.11 -3.52 9.92
N PHE A 614 -21.97 -4.55 9.93
CA PHE A 614 -21.66 -5.86 10.49
C PHE A 614 -21.33 -6.85 9.37
N GLU A 615 -20.26 -7.61 9.52
CA GLU A 615 -19.88 -8.69 8.61
C GLU A 615 -19.79 -10.02 9.39
N TYR A 616 -20.54 -11.02 8.93
CA TYR A 616 -20.48 -12.38 9.48
C TYR A 616 -19.36 -13.17 8.79
N ILE A 617 -18.50 -13.80 9.61
CA ILE A 617 -17.40 -14.65 9.12
C ILE A 617 -17.75 -16.10 9.44
N PRO A 618 -18.04 -16.95 8.42
CA PRO A 618 -18.33 -18.35 8.67
C PRO A 618 -17.10 -19.07 9.22
N ASN A 619 -17.32 -19.98 10.17
CA ASN A 619 -16.29 -20.91 10.63
C ASN A 619 -16.04 -21.98 9.54
N CYS A 620 -15.36 -21.61 8.47
CA CYS A 620 -14.85 -22.57 7.49
C CYS A 620 -13.42 -22.94 7.89
N GLU A 621 -13.17 -24.23 8.12
CA GLU A 621 -11.80 -24.75 8.18
C GLU A 621 -11.08 -24.37 6.88
N HIS A 622 -9.86 -23.86 7.00
CA HIS A 622 -9.05 -23.38 5.89
C HIS A 622 -8.84 -24.47 4.83
N THR A 623 -9.66 -24.48 3.78
CA THR A 623 -9.26 -25.06 2.50
C THR A 623 -8.64 -23.96 1.67
N ASN A 624 -7.32 -24.04 1.50
CA ASN A 624 -6.58 -23.29 0.49
C ASN A 624 -7.29 -23.40 -0.87
N ALA A 625 -7.81 -22.31 -1.43
CA ALA A 625 -7.86 -22.09 -2.88
C ALA A 625 -8.51 -20.74 -3.20
N LYS A 626 -7.92 -20.04 -4.19
CA LYS A 626 -8.57 -19.01 -5.03
C LYS A 626 -9.69 -19.60 -5.92
N GLY A 627 -10.35 -20.69 -5.51
CA GLY A 627 -11.49 -21.27 -6.19
C GLY A 627 -12.75 -20.52 -5.78
N SER A 628 -13.74 -20.45 -6.69
CA SER A 628 -15.11 -20.13 -6.31
C SER A 628 -15.50 -20.91 -5.05
N LEU A 629 -16.41 -20.38 -4.23
CA LEU A 629 -17.10 -21.19 -3.23
C LEU A 629 -17.62 -22.44 -3.97
N ASN A 630 -16.87 -23.54 -3.90
CA ASN A 630 -17.23 -24.80 -4.53
C ASN A 630 -18.66 -25.09 -4.09
N LYS A 631 -19.48 -25.54 -5.05
CA LYS A 631 -20.85 -26.04 -4.86
C LYS A 631 -20.91 -26.93 -3.62
N SER A 632 -21.02 -26.32 -2.44
CA SER A 632 -21.15 -27.03 -1.19
C SER A 632 -22.61 -27.40 -1.16
N ASN A 633 -22.88 -28.68 -1.43
CA ASN A 633 -24.11 -29.41 -1.15
C ASN A 633 -25.33 -28.54 -0.85
N ASN A 634 -26.29 -28.56 -1.77
CA ASN A 634 -27.70 -28.25 -1.57
C ASN A 634 -28.12 -28.25 -0.08
N ASN A 635 -28.69 -27.12 0.38
CA ASN A 635 -29.49 -26.94 1.61
C ASN A 635 -28.82 -26.41 2.90
N LYS A 636 -27.87 -25.46 2.86
CA LYS A 636 -27.75 -24.49 3.97
C LYS A 636 -28.27 -23.14 3.52
N ALA A 637 -29.52 -22.83 3.87
CA ALA A 637 -30.09 -21.50 3.67
C ALA A 637 -29.37 -20.51 4.60
N TYR A 638 -28.43 -19.73 4.04
CA TYR A 638 -27.90 -18.52 4.69
C TYR A 638 -28.96 -17.41 4.66
N GLY A 639 -28.86 -16.45 5.58
CA GLY A 639 -29.85 -15.39 5.77
C GLY A 639 -30.80 -15.63 6.96
N SER A 640 -30.46 -16.57 7.84
CA SER A 640 -31.16 -16.76 9.11
C SER A 640 -30.73 -15.68 10.11
N LEU A 641 -31.69 -15.13 10.85
CA LEU A 641 -31.42 -14.19 11.94
C LEU A 641 -30.63 -14.89 13.06
N ILE A 642 -29.43 -14.39 13.36
CA ILE A 642 -28.54 -14.97 14.39
C ILE A 642 -28.63 -14.24 15.73
N GLY A 643 -28.96 -12.95 15.71
CA GLY A 643 -29.01 -12.11 16.90
C GLY A 643 -29.25 -10.64 16.58
N PHE A 644 -29.06 -9.80 17.59
CA PHE A 644 -29.14 -8.35 17.49
C PHE A 644 -27.86 -7.71 17.99
N ILE A 645 -27.48 -6.57 17.41
CA ILE A 645 -26.45 -5.71 17.96
C ILE A 645 -27.12 -4.50 18.59
N LYS A 646 -26.96 -4.35 19.89
CA LYS A 646 -27.40 -3.21 20.67
C LYS A 646 -26.28 -2.16 20.70
N PHE A 647 -26.57 -0.96 20.23
CA PHE A 647 -25.68 0.19 20.31
C PHE A 647 -26.16 1.15 21.41
N THR A 648 -25.26 1.48 22.33
CA THR A 648 -25.50 2.44 23.41
C THR A 648 -24.38 3.47 23.47
N PRO A 649 -24.69 4.76 23.64
CA PRO A 649 -23.67 5.80 23.74
C PRO A 649 -22.98 5.75 25.10
N LEU A 650 -21.66 5.99 25.12
CA LEU A 650 -20.88 5.98 26.35
C LEU A 650 -20.87 7.32 27.09
N ILE A 651 -21.08 8.44 26.39
CA ILE A 651 -21.05 9.79 26.95
C ILE A 651 -22.21 10.61 26.38
N GLY A 652 -23.28 10.84 27.17
CA GLY A 652 -24.29 11.92 27.06
C GLY A 652 -24.91 12.30 25.70
N LYS A 653 -24.56 11.64 24.61
CA LYS A 653 -24.95 11.91 23.22
C LYS A 653 -25.84 10.78 22.76
N GLU A 654 -26.90 11.06 22.01
CA GLU A 654 -27.76 10.03 21.41
C GLU A 654 -27.04 9.30 20.26
N VAL A 655 -27.44 8.05 19.98
CA VAL A 655 -26.98 7.29 18.79
C VAL A 655 -27.57 7.92 17.55
N ILE A 656 -26.73 8.33 16.61
CA ILE A 656 -27.17 8.89 15.33
C ILE A 656 -27.51 7.74 14.39
N THR A 657 -28.67 7.83 13.75
CA THR A 657 -29.15 6.83 12.80
C THR A 657 -28.92 7.30 11.37
N THR A 658 -28.58 6.37 10.48
CA THR A 658 -28.64 6.59 9.03
C THR A 658 -29.95 6.03 8.46
N PRO A 659 -30.69 6.81 7.66
CA PRO A 659 -31.89 6.31 7.01
C PRO A 659 -31.50 5.23 5.99
N ILE A 660 -32.28 4.15 5.96
CA ILE A 660 -32.15 3.08 4.97
C ILE A 660 -33.50 2.96 4.28
N TYR A 661 -33.51 3.09 2.95
CA TYR A 661 -34.69 2.77 2.17
C TYR A 661 -34.64 1.32 1.71
N THR A 662 -35.74 0.57 1.82
CA THR A 662 -35.79 -0.77 1.23
C THR A 662 -37.16 -1.15 0.67
N ILE A 663 -37.15 -1.79 -0.49
CA ILE A 663 -38.34 -2.43 -1.07
C ILE A 663 -38.57 -3.85 -0.54
N ASP A 664 -37.58 -4.42 0.16
CA ASP A 664 -37.59 -5.78 0.66
C ASP A 664 -38.37 -5.88 1.98
N LYS A 665 -39.70 -5.81 1.88
CA LYS A 665 -40.63 -5.86 3.02
C LYS A 665 -40.58 -7.20 3.78
N LEU A 666 -40.00 -8.24 3.20
CA LEU A 666 -39.98 -9.60 3.78
C LEU A 666 -38.98 -9.76 4.92
N GLN A 667 -37.98 -8.88 5.05
CA GLN A 667 -37.01 -8.94 6.15
C GLN A 667 -37.40 -8.14 7.40
N LEU A 668 -38.41 -7.28 7.32
CA LEU A 668 -38.91 -6.53 8.49
C LEU A 668 -39.95 -7.37 9.21
N ASP A 669 -39.48 -8.37 9.95
CA ASP A 669 -40.34 -9.16 10.81
C ASP A 669 -40.88 -8.22 11.92
N ASN A 670 -42.15 -7.80 11.82
CA ASN A 670 -42.81 -6.88 12.78
C ASN A 670 -42.84 -7.41 14.24
N ARG A 671 -42.32 -8.63 14.47
CA ARG A 671 -42.14 -9.26 15.78
C ARG A 671 -40.72 -9.08 16.36
N SER A 672 -39.82 -8.41 15.64
CA SER A 672 -38.43 -8.19 16.02
C SER A 672 -38.22 -6.84 16.73
N PHE A 673 -37.27 -6.78 17.67
CA PHE A 673 -36.84 -5.56 18.38
C PHE A 673 -36.03 -4.60 17.47
N ASP A 674 -36.23 -4.61 16.15
CA ASP A 674 -35.52 -3.71 15.23
C ASP A 674 -36.08 -2.29 15.36
N ASN A 675 -35.23 -1.36 15.76
CA ASN A 675 -35.57 0.06 15.86
C ASN A 675 -34.63 0.92 15.00
N ARG A 676 -34.03 0.36 13.95
CA ARG A 676 -33.33 1.15 12.94
C ARG A 676 -34.29 2.07 12.19
N THR A 677 -33.73 3.13 11.59
CA THR A 677 -34.49 4.03 10.72
C THR A 677 -34.62 3.42 9.32
N VAL A 678 -35.40 2.35 9.21
CA VAL A 678 -35.71 1.67 7.95
C VAL A 678 -37.05 2.18 7.43
N ILE A 679 -37.06 2.63 6.18
CA ILE A 679 -38.24 3.18 5.51
C ILE A 679 -38.59 2.27 4.33
N THR A 680 -39.85 1.84 4.28
CA THR A 680 -40.37 0.97 3.21
C THR A 680 -41.59 1.54 2.50
N ASP A 681 -42.11 2.67 2.99
CA ASP A 681 -43.18 3.41 2.36
C ASP A 681 -42.57 4.52 1.51
N LYS A 682 -42.73 4.40 0.19
CA LYS A 682 -42.20 5.37 -0.77
C LYS A 682 -42.79 6.78 -0.61
N PHE A 683 -44.05 6.90 -0.17
CA PHE A 683 -44.67 8.21 0.02
C PHE A 683 -44.09 8.90 1.26
N LEU A 684 -43.83 8.15 2.34
CA LEU A 684 -43.12 8.64 3.50
C LEU A 684 -41.68 9.02 3.14
N TRP A 685 -40.96 8.17 2.39
CA TRP A 685 -39.62 8.46 1.89
C TRP A 685 -39.59 9.76 1.08
N ALA A 686 -40.47 9.87 0.07
CA ALA A 686 -40.57 11.06 -0.77
C ALA A 686 -40.99 12.31 0.01
N ARG A 687 -41.85 12.17 1.02
CA ARG A 687 -42.24 13.28 1.89
C ARG A 687 -41.05 13.76 2.72
N ILE A 688 -40.28 12.86 3.33
CA ILE A 688 -39.10 13.19 4.14
C ILE A 688 -38.07 13.96 3.29
N PHE A 689 -37.79 13.48 2.08
CA PHE A 689 -36.77 14.07 1.19
C PHE A 689 -37.33 15.05 0.14
N SER A 690 -38.52 15.58 0.37
CA SER A 690 -39.13 16.60 -0.51
C SER A 690 -38.34 17.92 -0.50
N GLU A 691 -38.50 18.72 -1.55
CA GLU A 691 -37.86 20.05 -1.67
C GLU A 691 -38.17 20.97 -0.48
N ALA A 692 -39.40 20.89 0.06
CA ALA A 692 -39.81 21.64 1.24
C ALA A 692 -38.98 21.32 2.50
N ASN A 693 -38.42 20.11 2.58
CA ASN A 693 -37.59 19.62 3.67
C ASN A 693 -36.08 19.76 3.40
N ARG A 694 -35.67 20.34 2.25
CA ARG A 694 -34.26 20.52 1.89
C ARG A 694 -33.44 21.27 2.94
N LYS A 695 -34.07 22.18 3.68
CA LYS A 695 -33.44 22.90 4.81
C LYS A 695 -32.92 21.99 5.94
N PHE A 696 -33.35 20.74 5.98
CA PHE A 696 -32.93 19.73 6.96
C PHE A 696 -31.82 18.83 6.45
N SER A 697 -31.27 19.07 5.25
CA SER A 697 -30.19 18.26 4.66
C SER A 697 -28.98 18.12 5.58
N ASN A 698 -28.67 19.15 6.37
CA ASN A 698 -27.53 19.17 7.28
C ASN A 698 -27.72 18.26 8.51
N LEU A 699 -28.93 17.74 8.73
CA LEU A 699 -29.20 16.78 9.81
C LEU A 699 -28.95 15.33 9.34
N LEU A 700 -28.81 15.09 8.05
CA LEU A 700 -28.59 13.75 7.50
C LEU A 700 -27.12 13.34 7.64
N PRO A 701 -26.85 12.05 7.90
CA PRO A 701 -25.54 11.47 7.66
C PRO A 701 -25.08 11.71 6.22
N ALA A 702 -23.77 11.78 6.00
CA ALA A 702 -23.19 12.03 4.67
C ALA A 702 -23.66 11.03 3.60
N TRP A 703 -23.95 9.79 4.01
CA TRP A 703 -24.35 8.69 3.14
C TRP A 703 -25.60 7.98 3.63
N THR A 704 -26.35 7.47 2.66
CA THR A 704 -27.56 6.68 2.83
C THR A 704 -27.48 5.44 1.93
N GLU A 705 -28.33 4.45 2.20
CA GLU A 705 -28.45 3.29 1.33
C GLU A 705 -29.87 3.05 0.84
N LEU A 706 -29.98 2.63 -0.42
CA LEU A 706 -31.21 2.19 -1.07
C LEU A 706 -31.08 0.69 -1.38
N HIS A 707 -31.95 -0.12 -0.80
CA HIS A 707 -31.86 -1.58 -0.83
C HIS A 707 -32.96 -2.17 -1.71
N GLY A 708 -32.57 -2.70 -2.86
CA GLY A 708 -33.33 -3.65 -3.64
C GLY A 708 -33.37 -5.03 -2.99
N LYS A 709 -34.00 -6.00 -3.67
CA LYS A 709 -33.96 -7.41 -3.27
C LYS A 709 -32.59 -8.04 -3.54
N LYS A 710 -31.87 -7.55 -4.56
CA LYS A 710 -30.62 -8.10 -5.07
C LYS A 710 -29.53 -7.05 -5.26
N ILE A 711 -29.82 -5.77 -5.03
CA ILE A 711 -28.86 -4.68 -5.11
C ILE A 711 -28.91 -3.77 -3.88
N ILE A 712 -27.76 -3.19 -3.51
CA ILE A 712 -27.62 -2.11 -2.53
C ILE A 712 -26.91 -0.94 -3.20
N LEU A 713 -27.56 0.22 -3.25
CA LEU A 713 -26.97 1.46 -3.73
C LEU A 713 -26.57 2.30 -2.53
N THR A 714 -25.28 2.61 -2.40
CA THR A 714 -24.77 3.53 -1.39
C THR A 714 -24.48 4.87 -2.05
N ILE A 715 -25.24 5.89 -1.67
CA ILE A 715 -25.22 7.21 -2.33
C ILE A 715 -25.06 8.33 -1.29
N PRO A 716 -24.56 9.50 -1.69
CA PRO A 716 -24.55 10.67 -0.82
C PRO A 716 -25.97 11.11 -0.49
N SER A 717 -26.27 11.30 0.80
CA SER A 717 -27.63 11.68 1.26
C SER A 717 -28.10 13.01 0.67
N ARG A 718 -27.18 13.91 0.33
CA ARG A 718 -27.48 15.21 -0.30
C ARG A 718 -28.15 15.08 -1.67
N VAL A 719 -27.96 13.96 -2.37
CA VAL A 719 -28.58 13.70 -3.68
C VAL A 719 -30.08 13.47 -3.56
N LEU A 720 -30.58 13.02 -2.39
CA LEU A 720 -31.99 12.70 -2.18
C LEU A 720 -32.92 13.90 -2.44
N TYR A 721 -32.48 15.12 -2.18
CA TYR A 721 -33.28 16.34 -2.43
C TYR A 721 -33.23 16.81 -3.89
N ARG A 722 -32.48 16.14 -4.76
CA ARG A 722 -32.30 16.47 -6.18
C ARG A 722 -33.03 15.49 -7.11
N ILE A 723 -33.53 14.38 -6.57
CA ILE A 723 -34.23 13.33 -7.31
C ILE A 723 -35.71 13.28 -6.92
N ASP A 724 -36.55 12.75 -7.81
CA ASP A 724 -37.89 12.33 -7.43
C ASP A 724 -37.81 11.03 -6.62
N CYS A 725 -37.98 11.14 -5.30
CA CYS A 725 -37.95 9.99 -4.41
C CYS A 725 -39.19 9.09 -4.55
N LEU A 726 -40.22 9.45 -5.34
CA LEU A 726 -41.37 8.57 -5.60
C LEU A 726 -41.05 7.40 -6.54
N ILE A 727 -40.01 7.54 -7.38
CA ILE A 727 -39.59 6.50 -8.33
C ILE A 727 -38.62 5.47 -7.72
N THR A 728 -38.25 5.60 -6.45
CA THR A 728 -37.21 4.75 -5.82
C THR A 728 -37.56 3.26 -5.84
N ASP A 729 -38.84 2.88 -5.72
CA ASP A 729 -39.28 1.48 -5.88
C ASP A 729 -38.97 0.96 -7.29
N ASP A 730 -39.49 1.65 -8.31
CA ASP A 730 -39.36 1.26 -9.70
C ASP A 730 -37.89 1.24 -10.16
N LEU A 731 -37.06 2.12 -9.57
CA LEU A 731 -35.63 2.19 -9.80
C LEU A 731 -34.91 0.96 -9.24
N LEU A 732 -35.16 0.61 -7.98
CA LEU A 732 -34.53 -0.55 -7.35
C LEU A 732 -34.99 -1.86 -7.99
N GLU A 733 -36.27 -1.97 -8.35
CA GLU A 733 -36.80 -3.12 -9.10
C GLU A 733 -36.17 -3.24 -10.50
N PHE A 734 -35.90 -2.12 -11.17
CA PHE A 734 -35.18 -2.14 -12.44
C PHE A 734 -33.76 -2.70 -12.27
N TRP A 735 -33.01 -2.22 -11.27
CA TRP A 735 -31.67 -2.75 -11.00
C TRP A 735 -31.67 -4.22 -10.58
N ASP A 736 -32.63 -4.65 -9.76
CA ASP A 736 -32.82 -6.08 -9.44
C ASP A 736 -33.03 -6.91 -10.72
N LYS A 737 -33.79 -6.37 -11.70
CA LYS A 737 -34.01 -7.01 -13.00
C LYS A 737 -32.72 -7.09 -13.84
N VAL A 738 -31.82 -6.11 -13.76
CA VAL A 738 -30.49 -6.16 -14.40
C VAL A 738 -29.69 -7.33 -13.82
N ILE A 739 -29.62 -7.44 -12.49
CA ILE A 739 -28.95 -8.57 -11.81
C ILE A 739 -29.53 -9.90 -12.27
N ASP A 740 -30.86 -10.02 -12.33
CA ASP A 740 -31.55 -11.24 -12.75
C ASP A 740 -31.29 -11.60 -14.20
N THR A 741 -31.24 -10.60 -15.07
CA THR A 741 -30.96 -10.80 -16.48
C THR A 741 -29.56 -11.39 -16.68
N GLN A 742 -28.55 -10.84 -15.99
CA GLN A 742 -27.20 -11.38 -16.10
C GLN A 742 -27.07 -12.77 -15.45
N ASN A 743 -27.80 -13.02 -14.35
CA ASN A 743 -27.90 -14.35 -13.74
C ASN A 743 -28.62 -15.37 -14.63
N GLU A 744 -29.54 -14.94 -15.49
CA GLU A 744 -30.18 -15.80 -16.50
C GLU A 744 -29.17 -16.27 -17.55
N LEU A 745 -28.16 -15.46 -17.89
CA LEU A 745 -27.07 -15.87 -18.78
C LEU A 745 -26.14 -16.88 -18.09
N TYR A 746 -25.64 -16.52 -16.91
CA TYR A 746 -24.82 -17.39 -16.09
C TYR A 746 -24.84 -16.92 -14.63
N PHE A 747 -25.21 -17.82 -13.72
CA PHE A 747 -25.21 -17.54 -12.29
C PHE A 747 -23.87 -17.92 -11.67
N ASN A 748 -23.09 -16.91 -11.30
CA ASN A 748 -21.84 -17.07 -10.57
C ASN A 748 -21.65 -15.91 -9.60
N SER A 749 -22.65 -15.70 -8.73
CA SER A 749 -22.56 -14.66 -7.71
C SER A 749 -21.99 -15.21 -6.41
N LYS A 750 -21.03 -14.48 -5.85
CA LYS A 750 -20.44 -14.77 -4.53
C LYS A 750 -21.27 -14.19 -3.38
N TRP A 751 -22.20 -13.29 -3.67
CA TRP A 751 -22.92 -12.49 -2.68
C TRP A 751 -24.44 -12.59 -2.88
N ILE A 752 -25.22 -12.33 -1.82
CA ILE A 752 -26.69 -12.36 -1.92
C ILE A 752 -27.20 -11.11 -2.64
N LYS A 753 -26.63 -9.95 -2.30
CA LYS A 753 -26.91 -8.67 -2.98
C LYS A 753 -25.63 -8.10 -3.58
N GLU A 754 -25.71 -7.55 -4.77
CA GLU A 754 -24.65 -6.71 -5.32
C GLU A 754 -24.66 -5.34 -4.64
N ARG A 755 -23.49 -4.74 -4.47
CA ARG A 755 -23.36 -3.45 -3.81
C ARG A 755 -22.64 -2.48 -4.73
N ILE A 756 -23.29 -1.37 -5.05
CA ILE A 756 -22.69 -0.26 -5.78
C ILE A 756 -22.53 0.92 -4.82
N VAL A 757 -21.32 1.46 -4.76
CA VAL A 757 -20.97 2.64 -3.96
C VAL A 757 -20.54 3.75 -4.91
N CYS A 758 -21.25 4.87 -4.88
CA CYS A 758 -20.91 6.02 -5.73
C CYS A 758 -20.02 6.98 -4.96
N ASP A 759 -18.70 6.88 -5.12
CA ASP A 759 -17.68 7.56 -4.32
C ASP A 759 -16.75 8.42 -5.17
N ILE A 760 -16.03 9.37 -4.56
CA ILE A 760 -15.04 10.18 -5.28
C ILE A 760 -13.77 9.37 -5.62
N GLN A 761 -13.64 8.16 -5.06
CA GLN A 761 -12.43 7.33 -5.13
C GLN A 761 -12.75 5.95 -5.62
N ILE A 762 -12.18 5.61 -6.76
CA ILE A 762 -12.19 4.27 -7.34
C ILE A 762 -10.79 3.68 -7.29
N SER A 763 -10.67 2.36 -7.14
CA SER A 763 -9.37 1.71 -7.05
C SER A 763 -8.61 1.64 -8.37
N ASP A 764 -9.32 1.70 -9.50
CA ASP A 764 -8.80 1.65 -10.86
C ASP A 764 -9.86 2.16 -11.85
N GLY A 765 -9.47 2.59 -13.05
CA GLY A 765 -10.40 2.91 -14.15
C GLY A 765 -11.27 4.17 -13.99
N TYR A 766 -12.52 4.11 -14.48
CA TYR A 766 -13.62 5.07 -14.24
C TYR A 766 -14.71 4.46 -13.32
N MET A 767 -14.81 3.14 -13.32
CA MET A 767 -15.52 2.31 -12.36
C MET A 767 -14.67 1.05 -12.13
N HIS A 768 -14.91 0.32 -11.04
CA HIS A 768 -14.33 -1.02 -10.89
C HIS A 768 -15.29 -1.99 -10.21
N SER A 769 -15.15 -3.25 -10.58
CA SER A 769 -15.90 -4.37 -10.05
C SER A 769 -15.35 -4.87 -8.71
N GLY A 770 -16.08 -5.79 -8.08
CA GLY A 770 -15.81 -6.29 -6.74
C GLY A 770 -17.01 -6.15 -5.82
N TYR A 771 -16.75 -6.25 -4.52
CA TYR A 771 -17.76 -6.03 -3.49
C TYR A 771 -17.20 -5.08 -2.42
N PRO A 772 -17.51 -3.78 -2.53
CA PRO A 772 -18.45 -3.15 -3.48
C PRO A 772 -17.89 -2.97 -4.91
N ILE A 773 -18.81 -2.85 -5.88
CA ILE A 773 -18.57 -2.11 -7.13
C ILE A 773 -18.49 -0.63 -6.76
N VAL A 774 -17.47 0.08 -7.24
CA VAL A 774 -17.31 1.51 -6.93
C VAL A 774 -17.32 2.33 -8.22
N THR A 775 -18.09 3.40 -8.20
CA THR A 775 -18.24 4.34 -9.33
C THR A 775 -17.99 5.76 -8.86
N HIS A 776 -17.70 6.67 -9.78
CA HIS A 776 -17.59 8.09 -9.44
C HIS A 776 -18.92 8.74 -9.01
N LEU A 777 -18.83 9.88 -8.31
CA LEU A 777 -19.98 10.67 -7.84
C LEU A 777 -20.79 11.34 -8.97
N ASP A 778 -20.18 11.59 -10.12
CA ASP A 778 -20.85 12.17 -11.28
C ASP A 778 -22.05 11.32 -11.73
N ILE A 779 -21.97 9.99 -11.59
CA ILE A 779 -23.07 9.03 -11.85
C ILE A 779 -24.33 9.30 -11.01
N VAL A 780 -24.19 9.89 -9.81
CA VAL A 780 -25.34 10.24 -8.94
C VAL A 780 -25.64 11.74 -8.92
N GLU A 781 -24.68 12.59 -9.30
CA GLU A 781 -24.81 14.04 -9.15
C GLU A 781 -24.96 14.80 -10.47
N GLU A 782 -24.19 14.45 -11.49
CA GLU A 782 -24.13 15.18 -12.75
C GLU A 782 -24.99 14.47 -13.79
N GLN A 783 -24.92 13.13 -13.82
CA GLN A 783 -25.67 12.28 -14.73
C GLN A 783 -27.07 11.91 -14.22
N ILE A 784 -27.58 12.65 -13.23
CA ILE A 784 -28.88 12.39 -12.58
C ILE A 784 -30.08 12.42 -13.55
N ASN A 785 -29.91 13.05 -14.73
CA ASN A 785 -30.88 13.10 -15.83
C ASN A 785 -30.25 12.76 -17.19
N SER A 786 -29.12 12.05 -17.19
CA SER A 786 -28.43 11.65 -18.42
C SER A 786 -27.84 10.23 -18.30
N GLY A 787 -28.60 9.31 -17.71
CA GLY A 787 -28.25 7.89 -17.66
C GLY A 787 -27.43 7.45 -16.43
N GLY A 788 -27.33 8.28 -15.41
CA GLY A 788 -26.73 7.93 -14.12
C GLY A 788 -27.54 6.89 -13.33
N ILE A 789 -26.99 6.41 -12.21
CA ILE A 789 -27.53 5.26 -11.46
C ILE A 789 -28.93 5.48 -10.86
N LEU A 790 -29.35 6.74 -10.75
CA LEU A 790 -30.66 7.16 -10.22
C LEU A 790 -31.64 7.61 -11.30
N ASP A 791 -31.22 7.65 -12.57
CA ASP A 791 -32.03 8.14 -13.71
C ASP A 791 -32.85 7.01 -14.35
N LEU A 792 -33.92 6.60 -13.69
CA LEU A 792 -34.75 5.47 -14.15
C LEU A 792 -35.26 5.64 -15.59
N LYS A 793 -35.55 6.87 -16.02
CA LYS A 793 -36.12 7.12 -17.35
C LYS A 793 -35.09 6.80 -18.41
N THR A 794 -33.92 7.44 -18.35
CA THR A 794 -32.84 7.20 -19.33
C THR A 794 -32.31 5.78 -19.22
N LEU A 795 -32.19 5.22 -18.00
CA LEU A 795 -31.81 3.82 -17.82
C LEU A 795 -32.76 2.86 -18.53
N LYS A 796 -34.08 3.09 -18.52
CA LYS A 796 -35.05 2.24 -19.25
C LYS A 796 -34.96 2.40 -20.77
N ASP A 797 -34.74 3.62 -21.24
CA ASP A 797 -34.74 3.95 -22.67
C ASP A 797 -33.41 3.61 -23.35
N GLU A 798 -32.28 3.85 -22.68
CA GLU A 798 -30.91 3.84 -23.24
C GLU A 798 -29.95 2.85 -22.54
N GLY A 799 -30.27 2.41 -21.33
CA GLY A 799 -29.38 1.56 -20.51
C GLY A 799 -28.14 2.30 -20.01
N ASN A 800 -27.22 1.57 -19.35
CA ASN A 800 -25.92 2.10 -18.96
C ASN A 800 -24.84 1.02 -19.13
N TRP A 801 -24.01 1.15 -20.17
CA TRP A 801 -22.98 0.17 -20.51
C TRP A 801 -21.98 -0.05 -19.36
N GLY A 802 -21.47 1.03 -18.77
CA GLY A 802 -20.46 0.96 -17.71
C GLY A 802 -20.97 0.22 -16.47
N LEU A 803 -22.15 0.58 -15.96
CA LEU A 803 -22.72 -0.09 -14.78
C LEU A 803 -23.04 -1.57 -15.06
N TYR A 804 -23.56 -1.88 -16.24
CA TYR A 804 -23.85 -3.28 -16.61
C TYR A 804 -22.57 -4.10 -16.76
N HIS A 805 -21.50 -3.48 -17.27
CA HIS A 805 -20.18 -4.08 -17.42
C HIS A 805 -19.56 -4.41 -16.06
N GLU A 806 -19.56 -3.50 -15.09
CA GLU A 806 -19.04 -3.79 -13.74
C GLU A 806 -19.82 -4.90 -13.02
N ILE A 807 -21.15 -4.92 -13.17
CA ILE A 807 -22.00 -5.99 -12.66
C ILE A 807 -21.64 -7.33 -13.37
N GLY A 808 -21.31 -7.27 -14.65
CA GLY A 808 -20.90 -8.42 -15.46
C GLY A 808 -19.59 -9.05 -14.98
N HIS A 809 -18.60 -8.25 -14.59
CA HIS A 809 -17.34 -8.76 -14.04
C HIS A 809 -17.56 -9.66 -12.83
N ASN A 810 -18.51 -9.32 -11.95
CA ASN A 810 -18.85 -10.13 -10.78
C ASN A 810 -19.46 -11.51 -11.13
N ARG A 811 -19.85 -11.75 -12.40
CA ARG A 811 -20.38 -13.03 -12.91
C ARG A 811 -19.42 -13.79 -13.81
N GLN A 812 -18.32 -13.18 -14.24
CA GLN A 812 -17.33 -13.85 -15.08
C GLN A 812 -16.76 -15.08 -14.38
N SER A 813 -16.45 -16.11 -15.17
CA SER A 813 -15.74 -17.29 -14.69
C SER A 813 -14.36 -17.39 -15.30
N SER A 814 -13.38 -17.70 -14.46
CA SER A 814 -12.00 -17.94 -14.88
C SER A 814 -11.85 -19.20 -15.74
N TYR A 815 -12.84 -20.09 -15.81
CA TYR A 815 -12.79 -21.30 -16.63
C TYR A 815 -12.79 -21.02 -18.13
N TRP A 816 -13.52 -19.99 -18.56
CA TRP A 816 -13.62 -19.58 -19.97
C TRP A 816 -13.14 -18.15 -20.22
N THR A 817 -12.70 -17.43 -19.18
CA THR A 817 -11.98 -16.17 -19.31
C THR A 817 -10.47 -16.43 -19.35
N PHE A 818 -9.85 -16.09 -20.46
CA PHE A 818 -8.42 -16.28 -20.72
C PHE A 818 -7.72 -14.93 -20.98
N ASN A 819 -6.40 -14.90 -20.96
CA ASN A 819 -5.61 -13.67 -21.07
C ASN A 819 -5.99 -12.87 -22.32
N GLY A 820 -6.16 -11.56 -22.17
CA GLY A 820 -6.68 -10.66 -23.20
C GLY A 820 -8.21 -10.65 -23.34
N THR A 821 -8.96 -11.40 -22.51
CA THR A 821 -10.44 -11.46 -22.62
C THR A 821 -11.21 -11.13 -21.33
N GLU A 822 -10.52 -10.61 -20.31
CA GLU A 822 -11.14 -10.12 -19.07
C GLU A 822 -12.13 -8.98 -19.37
N GLU A 823 -11.71 -7.99 -20.15
CA GLU A 823 -12.56 -6.88 -20.64
C GLU A 823 -13.46 -7.26 -21.83
N VAL A 824 -13.43 -8.51 -22.27
CA VAL A 824 -14.16 -9.00 -23.46
C VAL A 824 -15.36 -9.84 -23.06
N THR A 825 -15.12 -10.88 -22.27
CA THR A 825 -16.18 -11.83 -21.90
C THR A 825 -17.20 -11.22 -20.94
N VAL A 826 -16.82 -10.17 -20.20
CA VAL A 826 -17.73 -9.34 -19.40
C VAL A 826 -18.82 -8.70 -20.28
N ASN A 827 -18.47 -8.30 -21.51
CA ASN A 827 -19.41 -7.68 -22.43
C ASN A 827 -20.50 -8.65 -22.93
N LEU A 828 -20.35 -9.97 -22.73
CA LEU A 828 -21.45 -10.92 -22.93
C LEU A 828 -22.61 -10.64 -21.97
N PHE A 829 -22.33 -10.35 -20.70
CA PHE A 829 -23.35 -10.00 -19.71
C PHE A 829 -23.95 -8.62 -19.97
N THR A 830 -23.09 -7.66 -20.33
CA THR A 830 -23.52 -6.30 -20.72
C THR A 830 -24.49 -6.38 -21.89
N MET A 831 -24.09 -7.04 -22.98
CA MET A 831 -24.93 -7.18 -24.17
C MET A 831 -26.19 -8.00 -23.93
N TYR A 832 -26.13 -9.02 -23.08
CA TYR A 832 -27.32 -9.78 -22.72
C TYR A 832 -28.34 -8.93 -21.95
N SER A 833 -27.86 -8.06 -21.07
CA SER A 833 -28.68 -7.06 -20.38
C SER A 833 -29.39 -6.16 -21.37
N TYR A 834 -28.65 -5.64 -22.35
CA TYR A 834 -29.24 -4.84 -23.44
C TYR A 834 -30.28 -5.61 -24.26
N TYR A 835 -29.95 -6.82 -24.69
CA TYR A 835 -30.85 -7.68 -25.47
C TYR A 835 -32.19 -7.93 -24.76
N LYS A 836 -32.19 -8.14 -23.44
CA LYS A 836 -33.39 -8.47 -22.67
C LYS A 836 -34.16 -7.25 -22.17
N LEU A 837 -33.47 -6.18 -21.80
CA LEU A 837 -34.07 -5.02 -21.13
C LEU A 837 -34.38 -3.87 -22.08
N HIS A 838 -33.66 -3.78 -23.20
CA HIS A 838 -33.77 -2.67 -24.15
C HIS A 838 -34.07 -3.19 -25.57
N PRO A 839 -35.19 -3.92 -25.81
CA PRO A 839 -35.47 -4.57 -27.09
C PRO A 839 -35.65 -3.59 -28.27
N ARG A 840 -35.87 -2.29 -27.99
CA ARG A 840 -35.93 -1.24 -29.02
C ARG A 840 -34.54 -0.81 -29.50
N LEU A 841 -33.54 -0.97 -28.64
CA LEU A 841 -32.14 -0.89 -29.03
C LEU A 841 -31.78 -2.29 -29.53
N TYR A 842 -31.95 -2.52 -30.83
CA TYR A 842 -31.38 -3.74 -31.42
C TYR A 842 -29.91 -3.81 -30.97
N PRO A 843 -29.41 -4.92 -30.42
CA PRO A 843 -28.12 -4.92 -29.70
C PRO A 843 -26.96 -4.34 -30.53
N PHE A 844 -26.99 -4.52 -31.84
CA PHE A 844 -25.98 -4.00 -32.78
C PHE A 844 -26.16 -2.51 -33.13
N ASN A 845 -27.24 -1.87 -32.68
CA ASN A 845 -27.52 -0.45 -32.87
C ASN A 845 -26.98 0.46 -31.75
N ILE A 846 -26.33 -0.12 -30.73
CA ILE A 846 -25.67 0.64 -29.66
C ILE A 846 -24.41 1.31 -30.22
N SER A 847 -24.23 2.62 -29.97
CA SER A 847 -23.11 3.40 -30.53
C SER A 847 -21.76 2.74 -30.28
N TYR A 848 -21.48 2.36 -29.03
CA TYR A 848 -20.24 1.67 -28.67
C TYR A 848 -20.01 0.40 -29.49
N VAL A 849 -21.05 -0.42 -29.70
CA VAL A 849 -20.96 -1.66 -30.49
C VAL A 849 -20.68 -1.38 -31.95
N LYS A 850 -21.30 -0.34 -32.54
CA LYS A 850 -21.01 0.07 -33.93
C LYS A 850 -19.56 0.48 -34.10
N ASP A 851 -19.02 1.24 -33.14
CA ASP A 851 -17.62 1.67 -33.17
C ASP A 851 -16.67 0.46 -33.11
N GLN A 852 -16.99 -0.54 -32.28
CA GLN A 852 -16.18 -1.77 -32.21
C GLN A 852 -16.28 -2.62 -33.48
N ILE A 853 -17.46 -2.69 -34.12
CA ILE A 853 -17.63 -3.40 -35.40
C ILE A 853 -16.76 -2.79 -36.49
N ASN A 854 -16.68 -1.45 -36.56
CA ASN A 854 -15.79 -0.78 -37.54
C ASN A 854 -14.33 -1.18 -37.33
N LEU A 855 -13.85 -1.16 -36.08
CA LEU A 855 -12.48 -1.56 -35.75
C LEU A 855 -12.23 -3.05 -36.06
N ALA A 856 -13.23 -3.90 -35.84
CA ALA A 856 -13.15 -5.32 -36.17
C ALA A 856 -13.12 -5.59 -37.68
N VAL A 857 -13.87 -4.82 -38.47
CA VAL A 857 -13.83 -4.87 -39.94
C VAL A 857 -12.43 -4.50 -40.45
N GLU A 858 -11.84 -3.41 -39.95
CA GLU A 858 -10.47 -3.03 -40.28
C GLU A 858 -9.46 -4.14 -39.91
N TYR A 859 -9.61 -4.69 -38.70
CA TYR A 859 -8.76 -5.81 -38.25
C TYR A 859 -8.86 -7.04 -39.16
N LEU A 860 -10.05 -7.43 -39.59
CA LEU A 860 -10.23 -8.60 -40.46
C LEU A 860 -9.68 -8.37 -41.88
N ILE A 861 -9.76 -7.13 -42.39
CA ILE A 861 -9.11 -6.76 -43.67
C ILE A 861 -7.60 -6.92 -43.55
N ASP A 862 -7.00 -6.40 -42.47
CA ASP A 862 -5.58 -6.55 -42.19
C ASP A 862 -5.19 -8.03 -42.06
N MET A 863 -5.95 -8.82 -41.30
CA MET A 863 -5.68 -10.25 -41.11
C MET A 863 -5.77 -11.04 -42.42
N ASN A 864 -6.72 -10.70 -43.29
CA ASN A 864 -6.84 -11.31 -44.62
C ASN A 864 -5.61 -10.98 -45.49
N TYR A 865 -5.08 -9.75 -45.40
CA TYR A 865 -3.86 -9.37 -46.11
C TYR A 865 -2.62 -10.09 -45.56
N GLU A 866 -2.48 -10.13 -44.24
CA GLU A 866 -1.34 -10.74 -43.53
C GLU A 866 -1.38 -12.28 -43.48
N SER A 867 -2.49 -12.90 -43.89
CA SER A 867 -2.68 -14.37 -43.93
C SER A 867 -1.64 -15.15 -44.73
N LYS A 868 -0.82 -14.45 -45.52
CA LYS A 868 0.30 -15.01 -46.28
C LYS A 868 1.54 -15.29 -45.42
N SER A 869 1.62 -14.77 -44.18
CA SER A 869 2.71 -15.01 -43.23
C SER A 869 2.15 -15.40 -41.84
N PRO A 870 2.50 -16.60 -41.32
CA PRO A 870 2.10 -17.02 -39.97
C PRO A 870 2.64 -16.11 -38.85
N GLU A 871 3.83 -15.55 -39.02
CA GLU A 871 4.43 -14.61 -38.06
C GLU A 871 3.63 -13.30 -37.98
N ASN A 872 3.22 -12.74 -39.12
CA ASN A 872 2.45 -11.50 -39.16
C ASN A 872 1.04 -11.71 -38.59
N MET A 873 0.40 -12.85 -38.85
CA MET A 873 -0.88 -13.20 -38.21
C MET A 873 -0.73 -13.30 -36.69
N LYS A 874 0.35 -13.92 -36.21
CA LYS A 874 0.64 -14.03 -34.76
C LYS A 874 0.85 -12.66 -34.13
N GLN A 875 1.55 -11.77 -34.83
CA GLN A 875 1.77 -10.40 -34.39
C GLN A 875 0.45 -9.62 -34.35
N GLY A 876 -0.35 -9.64 -35.42
CA GLY A 876 -1.66 -8.98 -35.47
C GLY A 876 -2.61 -9.48 -34.38
N PHE A 877 -2.64 -10.79 -34.10
CA PHE A 877 -3.39 -11.35 -32.99
C PHE A 877 -2.91 -10.80 -31.62
N ARG A 878 -1.60 -10.79 -31.37
CA ARG A 878 -1.06 -10.33 -30.07
C ARG A 878 -1.15 -8.83 -29.86
N GLU A 879 -0.88 -8.03 -30.89
CA GLU A 879 -0.73 -6.58 -30.79
C GLU A 879 -2.02 -5.81 -31.05
N LYS A 880 -3.00 -6.41 -31.75
CA LYS A 880 -4.31 -5.79 -32.04
C LYS A 880 -5.47 -6.53 -31.36
N TRP A 881 -5.60 -7.84 -31.58
CA TRP A 881 -6.76 -8.58 -31.05
C TRP A 881 -6.71 -8.70 -29.52
N MET A 882 -5.58 -9.13 -28.95
CA MET A 882 -5.43 -9.30 -27.50
C MET A 882 -5.39 -8.00 -26.69
N THR A 883 -5.06 -6.88 -27.34
CA THR A 883 -4.92 -5.55 -26.69
C THR A 883 -6.18 -4.70 -26.84
N ASN A 884 -7.01 -4.97 -27.85
CA ASN A 884 -8.27 -4.26 -28.07
C ASN A 884 -9.47 -5.17 -27.78
N HIS A 885 -10.00 -5.02 -26.57
CA HIS A 885 -11.19 -5.72 -26.08
C HIS A 885 -12.43 -5.60 -27.00
N GLY A 886 -12.63 -4.49 -27.70
CA GLY A 886 -13.78 -4.31 -28.59
C GLY A 886 -13.66 -5.11 -29.89
N ILE A 887 -12.47 -5.17 -30.49
CA ILE A 887 -12.18 -6.06 -31.61
C ILE A 887 -12.39 -7.51 -31.18
N ALA A 888 -11.81 -7.89 -30.05
CA ALA A 888 -11.96 -9.22 -29.49
C ALA A 888 -13.41 -9.57 -29.15
N PHE A 889 -14.26 -8.59 -28.83
CA PHE A 889 -15.67 -8.82 -28.55
C PHE A 889 -16.48 -9.17 -29.81
N CYS A 890 -16.08 -8.69 -30.98
CA CYS A 890 -16.84 -8.84 -32.22
C CYS A 890 -16.91 -10.29 -32.73
N ASN A 891 -15.95 -11.16 -32.41
CA ASN A 891 -16.08 -12.57 -32.76
C ASN A 891 -17.24 -13.25 -31.98
N TYR A 892 -17.45 -12.88 -30.72
CA TYR A 892 -18.58 -13.36 -29.93
C TYR A 892 -19.90 -12.80 -30.46
N LEU A 893 -19.92 -11.55 -30.92
CA LEU A 893 -21.11 -10.95 -31.55
C LEU A 893 -21.57 -11.75 -32.78
N ILE A 894 -20.65 -12.22 -33.62
CA ILE A 894 -20.98 -13.10 -34.75
C ILE A 894 -21.61 -14.41 -34.26
N LEU A 895 -21.01 -15.03 -33.24
CA LEU A 895 -21.54 -16.28 -32.67
C LEU A 895 -22.93 -16.08 -32.06
N ILE A 896 -23.17 -14.96 -31.38
CA ILE A 896 -24.49 -14.58 -30.84
C ILE A 896 -25.50 -14.40 -31.97
N ASN A 897 -25.13 -13.68 -33.04
CA ASN A 897 -26.02 -13.42 -34.17
C ASN A 897 -26.46 -14.71 -34.87
N LEU A 898 -25.55 -15.68 -35.01
CA LEU A 898 -25.80 -16.90 -35.78
C LEU A 898 -26.38 -18.05 -34.95
N PHE A 899 -25.99 -18.19 -33.69
CA PHE A 899 -26.38 -19.31 -32.84
C PHE A 899 -27.27 -18.93 -31.65
N GLY A 900 -27.46 -17.63 -31.40
CA GLY A 900 -28.28 -17.14 -30.31
C GLY A 900 -27.69 -17.34 -28.91
N TRP A 901 -28.34 -16.71 -27.93
CA TRP A 901 -27.89 -16.72 -26.54
C TRP A 901 -28.04 -18.07 -25.82
N ASP A 902 -28.99 -18.91 -26.22
CA ASP A 902 -29.17 -20.24 -25.61
C ASP A 902 -27.97 -21.16 -25.85
N THR A 903 -27.26 -20.95 -26.97
CA THR A 903 -25.98 -21.63 -27.24
C THR A 903 -24.93 -21.25 -26.19
N PHE A 904 -24.79 -19.96 -25.85
CA PHE A 904 -23.84 -19.51 -24.83
C PHE A 904 -24.20 -20.05 -23.43
N LYS A 905 -25.48 -20.03 -23.06
CA LYS A 905 -25.95 -20.65 -21.81
C LYS A 905 -25.57 -22.13 -21.75
N THR A 906 -25.75 -22.85 -22.85
CA THR A 906 -25.40 -24.27 -22.95
C THR A 906 -23.89 -24.47 -22.82
N VAL A 907 -23.07 -23.64 -23.47
CA VAL A 907 -21.60 -23.67 -23.32
C VAL A 907 -21.19 -23.48 -21.87
N PHE A 908 -21.72 -22.47 -21.16
CA PHE A 908 -21.40 -22.24 -19.76
C PHE A 908 -21.83 -23.41 -18.86
N GLN A 909 -23.01 -24.01 -19.11
CA GLN A 909 -23.46 -25.21 -18.40
C GLN A 909 -22.54 -26.41 -18.63
N VAL A 910 -21.98 -26.56 -19.84
CA VAL A 910 -21.01 -27.61 -20.13
C VAL A 910 -19.72 -27.40 -19.33
N TYR A 911 -19.22 -26.17 -19.22
CA TYR A 911 -18.07 -25.86 -18.36
C TYR A 911 -18.34 -26.23 -16.88
N ASP A 912 -19.53 -25.93 -16.35
CA ASP A 912 -19.91 -26.29 -14.99
C ASP A 912 -20.01 -27.81 -14.78
N GLN A 913 -20.51 -28.56 -15.77
CA GLN A 913 -20.58 -30.02 -15.69
C GLN A 913 -19.19 -30.66 -15.79
N LEU A 914 -18.31 -30.08 -16.62
CA LEU A 914 -16.93 -30.51 -16.70
C LEU A 914 -16.17 -30.23 -15.40
N SER A 915 -16.41 -29.10 -14.73
CA SER A 915 -15.76 -28.80 -13.44
C SER A 915 -16.18 -29.76 -12.32
N GLU A 916 -17.42 -30.25 -12.33
CA GLU A 916 -17.91 -31.23 -11.36
C GLU A 916 -17.30 -32.63 -11.53
N VAL A 917 -17.01 -33.02 -12.78
CA VAL A 917 -16.52 -34.37 -13.11
C VAL A 917 -15.00 -34.41 -13.21
N ASP A 918 -14.39 -33.29 -13.62
CA ASP A 918 -12.97 -33.18 -13.95
C ASP A 918 -12.46 -31.74 -13.74
N GLU A 919 -12.33 -31.34 -12.47
CA GLU A 919 -11.95 -29.98 -12.09
C GLU A 919 -10.58 -29.56 -12.65
N GLU A 920 -9.61 -30.48 -12.69
CA GLU A 920 -8.25 -30.23 -13.18
C GLU A 920 -8.25 -29.79 -14.66
N LEU A 921 -9.17 -30.35 -15.47
CA LEU A 921 -9.31 -30.02 -16.89
C LEU A 921 -9.65 -28.54 -17.10
N VAL A 922 -10.58 -27.99 -16.33
CA VAL A 922 -11.06 -26.60 -16.48
C VAL A 922 -10.24 -25.59 -15.65
N GLN A 923 -9.49 -26.05 -14.65
CA GLN A 923 -8.60 -25.20 -13.83
C GLN A 923 -7.23 -24.94 -14.46
N THR A 924 -6.96 -25.41 -15.68
CA THR A 924 -5.69 -25.16 -16.35
C THR A 924 -5.38 -23.66 -16.45
N HIS A 925 -4.15 -23.27 -16.14
CA HIS A 925 -3.67 -21.89 -16.24
C HIS A 925 -3.02 -21.61 -17.61
N ASN A 926 -2.92 -22.61 -18.49
CA ASN A 926 -2.37 -22.44 -19.83
C ASN A 926 -3.40 -21.76 -20.75
N ASN A 927 -3.04 -20.59 -21.27
CA ASN A 927 -3.95 -19.75 -22.05
C ASN A 927 -4.45 -20.44 -23.33
N GLN A 928 -3.54 -21.10 -24.03
CA GLN A 928 -3.82 -21.78 -25.28
C GLN A 928 -4.70 -23.01 -25.08
N GLN A 929 -4.54 -23.73 -23.96
CA GLN A 929 -5.47 -24.80 -23.58
C GLN A 929 -6.88 -24.27 -23.37
N LYS A 930 -7.05 -23.14 -22.68
CA LYS A 930 -8.39 -22.51 -22.50
C LYS A 930 -9.02 -22.12 -23.84
N MET A 931 -8.25 -21.54 -24.75
CA MET A 931 -8.72 -21.20 -26.10
C MET A 931 -9.14 -22.45 -26.88
N ALA A 932 -8.31 -23.51 -26.87
CA ALA A 932 -8.62 -24.78 -27.52
C ALA A 932 -9.89 -25.43 -26.93
N MET A 933 -10.03 -25.42 -25.60
CA MET A 933 -11.23 -25.90 -24.90
C MET A 933 -12.47 -25.13 -25.32
N TRP A 934 -12.39 -23.80 -25.39
CA TRP A 934 -13.50 -22.96 -25.84
C TRP A 934 -13.99 -23.39 -27.23
N ILE A 935 -13.06 -23.58 -28.16
CA ILE A 935 -13.38 -23.98 -29.54
C ILE A 935 -13.99 -25.38 -29.58
N ILE A 936 -13.42 -26.35 -28.86
CA ILE A 936 -13.93 -27.74 -28.80
C ILE A 936 -15.34 -27.77 -28.21
N ILE A 937 -15.54 -27.13 -27.06
CA ILE A 937 -16.83 -27.13 -26.36
C ILE A 937 -17.88 -26.43 -27.22
N PHE A 938 -17.59 -25.23 -27.74
CA PHE A 938 -18.53 -24.48 -28.55
C PHE A 938 -18.92 -25.26 -29.81
N SER A 939 -17.94 -25.83 -30.52
CA SER A 939 -18.18 -26.71 -31.68
C SER A 939 -19.04 -27.93 -31.36
N SER A 940 -18.82 -28.53 -30.19
CA SER A 940 -19.62 -29.67 -29.74
C SER A 940 -21.06 -29.27 -29.44
N VAL A 941 -21.29 -28.06 -28.91
CA VAL A 941 -22.64 -27.54 -28.66
C VAL A 941 -23.37 -27.28 -29.99
N VAL A 942 -22.73 -26.61 -30.95
CA VAL A 942 -23.38 -26.24 -32.22
C VAL A 942 -23.36 -27.34 -33.30
N GLY A 943 -22.55 -28.40 -33.12
CA GLY A 943 -22.39 -29.46 -34.12
C GLY A 943 -21.66 -29.03 -35.40
N LEU A 944 -20.82 -28.00 -35.30
CA LEU A 944 -20.05 -27.44 -36.42
C LEU A 944 -18.58 -27.30 -36.03
N ASN A 945 -17.71 -27.61 -36.98
CA ASN A 945 -16.27 -27.39 -36.83
C ASN A 945 -16.00 -25.88 -37.00
N LEU A 946 -15.74 -25.20 -35.88
CA LEU A 946 -15.50 -23.76 -35.79
C LEU A 946 -14.02 -23.39 -35.90
N LYS A 947 -13.12 -24.34 -36.17
CA LYS A 947 -11.69 -24.06 -36.35
C LYS A 947 -11.48 -22.95 -37.38
N CYS A 948 -12.08 -23.08 -38.57
CA CYS A 948 -11.93 -22.09 -39.63
C CYS A 948 -12.48 -20.71 -39.24
N PHE A 949 -13.52 -20.64 -38.42
CA PHE A 949 -14.03 -19.38 -37.89
C PHE A 949 -12.97 -18.69 -37.00
N PHE A 950 -12.46 -19.38 -35.99
CA PHE A 950 -11.47 -18.81 -35.08
C PHE A 950 -10.10 -18.56 -35.74
N THR A 951 -9.75 -19.30 -36.81
CA THR A 951 -8.57 -19.02 -37.62
C THR A 951 -8.63 -17.65 -38.29
N GLN A 952 -9.80 -17.18 -38.75
CA GLN A 952 -9.96 -15.83 -39.33
C GLN A 952 -9.61 -14.73 -38.32
N TRP A 953 -9.78 -15.01 -37.03
CA TRP A 953 -9.44 -14.14 -35.91
C TRP A 953 -8.03 -14.38 -35.33
N GLY A 954 -7.20 -15.17 -36.01
CA GLY A 954 -5.81 -15.41 -35.60
C GLY A 954 -5.63 -16.43 -34.46
N TRP A 955 -6.58 -17.35 -34.24
CA TRP A 955 -6.47 -18.39 -33.18
C TRP A 955 -5.90 -19.74 -33.66
N TRP A 956 -5.44 -19.85 -34.92
CA TRP A 956 -4.86 -21.06 -35.52
C TRP A 956 -3.87 -21.90 -34.65
N PHE A 957 -2.97 -21.26 -33.90
CA PHE A 957 -1.94 -21.88 -33.07
C PHE A 957 -2.44 -22.73 -31.90
N CYS A 958 -3.67 -22.51 -31.40
CA CYS A 958 -4.19 -23.30 -30.29
C CYS A 958 -4.81 -24.63 -30.74
N ILE A 959 -4.83 -24.89 -32.05
CA ILE A 959 -5.50 -26.05 -32.67
C ILE A 959 -4.52 -26.90 -33.52
N GLU A 960 -3.29 -26.44 -33.74
CA GLU A 960 -2.27 -27.17 -34.50
C GLU A 960 -1.26 -27.90 -33.59
N ARG A 961 -0.77 -29.05 -34.07
CA ARG A 961 0.11 -29.96 -33.32
C ARG A 961 1.57 -29.46 -33.19
N ALA A 962 1.93 -28.32 -33.77
CA ALA A 962 3.34 -27.97 -33.97
C ALA A 962 3.85 -26.94 -32.96
N THR A 963 4.76 -27.42 -32.10
CA THR A 963 5.76 -26.73 -31.25
C THR A 963 5.41 -26.58 -29.75
N SER A 964 5.54 -27.72 -29.05
CA SER A 964 5.90 -27.90 -27.62
C SER A 964 5.14 -27.09 -26.56
N GLU A 965 4.08 -27.68 -25.98
CA GLU A 965 3.64 -27.55 -24.56
C GLU A 965 2.20 -28.07 -24.32
N ILE A 966 1.38 -28.21 -25.38
CA ILE A 966 -0.05 -28.54 -25.27
C ILE A 966 -0.34 -29.92 -25.87
N ASP A 967 -0.75 -30.88 -25.04
CA ASP A 967 -1.24 -32.18 -25.52
C ASP A 967 -2.71 -32.07 -25.99
N ILE A 968 -2.90 -31.44 -27.16
CA ILE A 968 -4.23 -31.25 -27.80
C ILE A 968 -4.95 -32.60 -28.00
N GLN A 969 -4.20 -33.65 -28.31
CA GLN A 969 -4.73 -35.00 -28.49
C GLN A 969 -5.37 -35.51 -27.19
N SER A 970 -4.65 -35.47 -26.07
CA SER A 970 -5.22 -35.88 -24.78
C SER A 970 -6.35 -34.96 -24.34
N LEU A 971 -6.27 -33.66 -24.63
CA LEU A 971 -7.34 -32.69 -24.35
C LEU A 971 -8.63 -33.06 -25.10
N CYS A 972 -8.55 -33.34 -26.40
CA CYS A 972 -9.70 -33.74 -27.22
C CYS A 972 -10.34 -35.04 -26.71
N VAL A 973 -9.52 -36.05 -26.40
CA VAL A 973 -10.00 -37.33 -25.85
C VAL A 973 -10.72 -37.13 -24.52
N ARG A 974 -10.11 -36.36 -23.60
CA ARG A 974 -10.66 -36.11 -22.25
C ARG A 974 -11.99 -35.35 -22.34
N ILE A 975 -12.05 -34.28 -23.13
CA ILE A 975 -13.29 -33.50 -23.33
C ILE A 975 -14.38 -34.35 -23.98
N GLN A 976 -14.12 -35.00 -25.13
CA GLN A 976 -15.11 -35.83 -25.84
C GLN A 976 -15.74 -36.89 -24.94
N ASN A 977 -14.92 -37.57 -24.14
CA ASN A 977 -15.36 -38.66 -23.28
C ASN A 977 -16.20 -38.19 -22.08
N HIS A 978 -16.08 -36.92 -21.69
CA HIS A 978 -16.98 -36.29 -20.73
C HIS A 978 -18.25 -35.76 -21.41
N LEU A 979 -18.11 -35.07 -22.55
CA LEU A 979 -19.23 -34.48 -23.29
C LEU A 979 -20.27 -35.51 -23.74
N ILE A 980 -19.89 -36.76 -24.03
CA ILE A 980 -20.83 -37.81 -24.44
C ILE A 980 -21.90 -38.10 -23.37
N ASN A 981 -21.61 -37.80 -22.11
CA ASN A 981 -22.55 -38.02 -21.01
C ASN A 981 -23.50 -36.82 -20.83
N ILE A 982 -23.28 -35.73 -21.55
CA ILE A 982 -24.09 -34.52 -21.50
C ILE A 982 -25.17 -34.58 -22.58
N LYS A 983 -26.44 -34.50 -22.17
CA LYS A 983 -27.57 -34.53 -23.10
C LYS A 983 -27.59 -33.29 -23.98
N GLY A 984 -27.89 -33.47 -25.27
CA GLY A 984 -28.08 -32.37 -26.21
C GLY A 984 -26.79 -31.84 -26.85
N ILE A 985 -25.64 -32.46 -26.59
CA ILE A 985 -24.36 -32.12 -27.22
C ILE A 985 -24.16 -32.98 -28.47
N CYS A 986 -23.63 -32.39 -29.55
CA CYS A 986 -23.43 -33.03 -30.84
C CYS A 986 -22.16 -33.90 -30.87
N VAL A 987 -22.05 -34.85 -29.95
CA VAL A 987 -20.95 -35.84 -29.89
C VAL A 987 -21.48 -37.26 -30.05
N LYS A 988 -20.77 -38.10 -30.80
CA LYS A 988 -21.31 -39.40 -31.24
C LYS A 988 -20.90 -40.59 -30.40
N LYS A 989 -19.61 -40.70 -30.09
CA LYS A 989 -19.03 -41.86 -29.41
C LYS A 989 -17.81 -41.49 -28.59
N LYS A 990 -17.47 -42.36 -27.63
CA LYS A 990 -16.19 -42.31 -26.93
C LYS A 990 -15.07 -42.52 -27.94
N VAL A 991 -13.92 -41.93 -27.64
CA VAL A 991 -12.73 -41.95 -28.49
C VAL A 991 -11.52 -42.38 -27.68
N SER A 992 -10.63 -43.15 -28.31
CA SER A 992 -9.32 -43.49 -27.75
C SER A 992 -8.24 -42.50 -28.22
N LYS A 993 -7.06 -42.57 -27.60
CA LYS A 993 -5.90 -41.76 -28.03
C LYS A 993 -5.47 -42.12 -29.46
N ASP A 994 -5.61 -43.37 -29.87
CA ASP A 994 -5.22 -43.84 -31.21
C ASP A 994 -6.18 -43.38 -32.32
N GLU A 995 -7.44 -43.04 -31.96
CA GLU A 995 -8.43 -42.50 -32.91
C GLU A 995 -8.27 -40.99 -33.17
N ILE A 996 -7.43 -40.30 -32.40
CA ILE A 996 -7.21 -38.84 -32.49
C ILE A 996 -5.71 -38.59 -32.71
N GLU A 997 -5.29 -38.44 -33.96
CA GLU A 997 -3.91 -38.17 -34.36
C GLU A 997 -3.68 -36.67 -34.65
N LEU A 998 -4.48 -36.04 -35.51
CA LEU A 998 -4.45 -34.62 -35.85
C LEU A 998 -5.18 -33.73 -34.82
N GLY A 999 -5.67 -34.31 -33.71
CA GLY A 999 -6.31 -33.58 -32.62
C GLY A 999 -7.74 -33.18 -32.97
N TYR A 1000 -7.97 -31.87 -33.11
CA TYR A 1000 -9.30 -31.31 -33.30
C TYR A 1000 -9.97 -31.76 -34.62
N GLU A 1001 -9.20 -31.93 -35.70
CA GLU A 1001 -9.78 -32.30 -37.01
C GLU A 1001 -10.37 -33.72 -37.00
N ASP A 1002 -9.69 -34.67 -36.35
CA ASP A 1002 -10.22 -36.03 -36.21
C ASP A 1002 -11.49 -36.02 -35.36
N LEU A 1003 -11.53 -35.18 -34.33
CA LEU A 1003 -12.72 -35.01 -33.50
C LEU A 1003 -13.92 -34.52 -34.33
N ALA A 1004 -13.71 -33.56 -35.23
CA ALA A 1004 -14.74 -33.08 -36.13
C ALA A 1004 -15.23 -34.17 -37.09
N VAL A 1005 -14.32 -34.97 -37.66
CA VAL A 1005 -14.66 -36.10 -38.55
C VAL A 1005 -15.43 -37.18 -37.80
N ILE A 1006 -14.97 -37.57 -36.60
CA ILE A 1006 -15.63 -38.60 -35.77
C ILE A 1006 -17.07 -38.21 -35.43
N ASN A 1007 -17.32 -36.92 -35.20
CA ASN A 1007 -18.64 -36.41 -34.83
C ASN A 1007 -19.50 -35.94 -36.03
N ASP A 1008 -19.03 -36.10 -37.28
CA ASP A 1008 -19.63 -35.55 -38.52
C ASP A 1008 -19.93 -34.04 -38.46
N TRP A 1009 -19.08 -33.27 -37.80
CA TRP A 1009 -19.26 -31.81 -37.78
C TRP A 1009 -18.97 -31.22 -39.16
N LYS A 1010 -19.92 -30.46 -39.70
CA LYS A 1010 -19.68 -29.73 -40.95
C LYS A 1010 -18.67 -28.61 -40.70
N THR A 1011 -17.73 -28.46 -41.63
CA THR A 1011 -16.74 -27.38 -41.61
C THR A 1011 -17.41 -26.02 -41.79
N TRP A 1012 -17.00 -25.04 -40.98
CA TRP A 1012 -17.38 -23.64 -41.14
C TRP A 1012 -16.95 -23.09 -42.51
N LYS A 1013 -17.84 -22.33 -43.16
CA LYS A 1013 -17.63 -21.76 -44.51
C LYS A 1013 -17.95 -20.28 -44.66
N LEU A 1014 -18.46 -19.64 -43.60
CA LEU A 1014 -18.84 -18.23 -43.66
C LEU A 1014 -17.63 -17.34 -43.40
N ASP A 1015 -17.61 -16.19 -44.06
CA ASP A 1015 -16.57 -15.18 -43.86
C ASP A 1015 -17.01 -14.18 -42.77
N SER A 1016 -16.15 -13.98 -41.76
CA SER A 1016 -16.46 -13.11 -40.62
C SER A 1016 -16.56 -11.64 -41.02
N LEU A 1017 -15.79 -11.21 -42.03
CA LEU A 1017 -15.83 -9.84 -42.54
C LEU A 1017 -17.16 -9.61 -43.26
N GLU A 1018 -17.61 -10.54 -44.09
CA GLU A 1018 -18.93 -10.45 -44.73
C GLU A 1018 -20.06 -10.39 -43.68
N ILE A 1019 -20.01 -11.23 -42.65
CA ILE A 1019 -21.03 -11.23 -41.59
C ILE A 1019 -21.03 -9.89 -40.82
N LEU A 1020 -19.88 -9.31 -40.49
CA LEU A 1020 -19.83 -8.02 -39.79
C LEU A 1020 -20.35 -6.88 -40.66
N LEU A 1021 -20.05 -6.89 -41.96
CA LEU A 1021 -20.59 -5.91 -42.91
C LEU A 1021 -22.12 -6.02 -43.04
N ASP A 1022 -22.65 -7.25 -43.04
CA ASP A 1022 -24.10 -7.50 -43.03
C ASP A 1022 -24.75 -7.04 -41.71
N ILE A 1023 -24.07 -7.18 -40.56
CA ILE A 1023 -24.55 -6.67 -39.27
C ILE A 1023 -24.53 -5.12 -39.23
N GLN A 1024 -23.61 -4.50 -39.96
CA GLN A 1024 -23.47 -3.04 -40.01
C GLN A 1024 -24.56 -2.36 -40.87
N CYS A 1025 -25.02 -3.06 -41.92
CA CYS A 1025 -26.08 -2.62 -42.83
C CYS A 1025 -27.47 -2.75 -42.19
#